data_AF-A0A6P5U5G3-F1
#
_entry.id   AF-A0A6P5U5G3-F1
#
_cell.length_a   1.000
_cell.length_b   1.000
_cell.length_c   1.000
_cell.angle_alpha   90.00
_cell.angle_beta   90.00
_cell.angle_gamma   90.00
#
_symmetry.space_group_name_H-M   'P 1'
#
loop_
_entity.id
_entity.type
_entity.pdbx_description
1 polymer ?
#
loop_
_entity_poly.entity_id
_entity_poly.type
_entity_poly.pdbx_seq_one_letter_code
_entity_poly.pdbx_strand_id
1 'polypeptide(L)'
;MERYFKRRFASTTSSLDNVGSSSSRDVGISTDMGISTDVDSSKESELQAILANLIADPGLRPQMLDYDPNIRDEVQRAYLQKGPCQPKDHTFPQTDLSGYDRRFNVKWFDEFDWLEYSISKDAAFCLYCYLFKSNFRIGQGCSDAFTEMGFRNWKKKDKIRQHVGAAGSVHNQSRQNCVDLMNQKQHIRTVLIKQSEQARIDYRICLTASLDCVRFLLRQGLPFHGHDESDTSSNKGNYLELLQFLADHDEKVKAVVLENAPGNLKLIAPTIQKDLVNACATETIKKIIKDMDGAFFSLLVDESRDVSVKEQMAVVFRYVDKSGDVIERFVGIQHVSDTTSNSLKEAIDTLFSREKLSISMLRGQGYDGASNMKGEFNGLKTQILRENPCAYYIHCFAHQLQLALVAVAKGNANIATFFTSCNSLVNIVGASCKRRDMLRDQLQKDITEALEKDTFPTGRGLNQETCLKRPGDTHWDSHYGTLLSIISMFKSVVKVLKLIIEDGSTDNLGEANRSLRGIQYFEFVFHLFFMRSILGATNDLSQALQRKDQDIGNAMTLVKVCKDQLQHMRENAFEALLDQVSSFCGQHDIFVPNMDDAYVAQWRSHRRAPIITHLHHYRVDIFIQIIEWQLAELNHRFNEENTELLLCLTCLSPDDSFIAFDKQKVLRFAEFYPQDFNPRDLLALEDQLQIYINHMRTMTHFSQLKGIGSLARKMVEKGLHRTYNYVYLLLTLALTLPVATASVERAFSAMNIVKGPLRNRMGDQWLSDSLLVYIEKYVFACIDNETVMLRFQNMKTRRGQL
;
A
#
# COMPACT_ATOMS: atom_id res chain seq x y z
N MET A 1 -16.46 47.34 -16.50
CA MET A 1 -15.18 46.90 -15.91
C MET A 1 -14.38 46.23 -17.02
N GLU A 2 -14.03 47.02 -18.05
CA GLU A 2 -13.70 46.51 -19.41
C GLU A 2 -12.57 47.34 -20.07
N ARG A 3 -11.73 48.01 -19.27
CA ARG A 3 -10.64 48.88 -19.72
C ARG A 3 -9.26 48.54 -19.14
N TYR A 4 -9.06 47.32 -18.63
CA TYR A 4 -7.81 46.96 -17.93
C TYR A 4 -6.99 45.80 -18.52
N PHE A 5 -7.39 45.18 -19.64
CA PHE A 5 -6.59 44.15 -20.32
C PHE A 5 -6.21 44.53 -21.75
N LYS A 6 -5.31 45.51 -21.89
CA LYS A 6 -4.50 45.71 -23.11
C LYS A 6 -3.16 46.36 -22.73
N ARG A 7 -2.14 45.55 -22.43
CA ARG A 7 -0.74 45.84 -22.77
C ARG A 7 0.20 44.70 -22.37
N ARG A 8 1.02 44.30 -23.35
CA ARG A 8 2.25 43.50 -23.32
C ARG A 8 2.11 42.02 -23.69
N PHE A 9 2.02 41.76 -24.99
CA PHE A 9 2.87 40.78 -25.68
C PHE A 9 3.08 41.26 -27.12
N ALA A 10 4.30 41.69 -27.44
CA ALA A 10 4.78 41.90 -28.80
C ALA A 10 6.32 41.98 -28.81
N SER A 11 6.93 40.93 -29.34
CA SER A 11 8.25 40.75 -29.98
C SER A 11 8.78 39.37 -29.54
N THR A 12 9.09 38.42 -30.42
CA THR A 12 9.75 38.55 -31.72
C THR A 12 9.37 37.37 -32.62
N THR A 13 8.99 37.67 -33.86
CA THR A 13 8.82 36.75 -34.99
C THR A 13 10.09 36.66 -35.83
N SER A 14 10.42 35.46 -36.33
CA SER A 14 10.92 35.17 -37.69
C SER A 14 11.31 33.68 -37.73
N SER A 15 11.00 32.85 -38.72
CA SER A 15 10.47 33.06 -40.08
C SER A 15 10.02 31.70 -40.62
N LEU A 16 8.97 31.73 -41.44
CA LEU A 16 8.44 30.61 -42.23
C LEU A 16 9.44 30.14 -43.29
N ASP A 17 9.32 28.87 -43.71
CA ASP A 17 9.08 28.57 -45.13
C ASP A 17 8.35 27.23 -45.32
N ASN A 18 7.37 27.28 -46.22
CA ASN A 18 6.47 26.25 -46.72
C ASN A 18 7.16 25.43 -47.81
N VAL A 19 6.99 24.10 -47.87
CA VAL A 19 6.73 23.33 -49.11
C VAL A 19 6.05 22.02 -48.74
N GLY A 20 4.89 21.73 -49.35
CA GLY A 20 4.17 20.46 -49.21
C GLY A 20 4.65 19.36 -50.17
N SER A 21 4.30 18.12 -49.86
CA SER A 21 3.68 17.17 -50.81
C SER A 21 3.59 15.79 -50.16
N SER A 22 2.37 15.27 -50.16
CA SER A 22 2.03 13.89 -49.86
C SER A 22 2.42 12.98 -51.04
N SER A 23 3.15 11.89 -50.78
CA SER A 23 2.97 10.66 -51.54
C SER A 23 3.30 9.44 -50.68
N SER A 24 2.38 8.50 -50.73
CA SER A 24 2.31 7.18 -50.10
C SER A 24 3.46 6.26 -50.48
N ARG A 25 3.89 5.41 -49.54
CA ARG A 25 4.33 4.02 -49.80
C ARG A 25 4.32 3.20 -48.51
N ASP A 26 3.49 2.16 -48.51
CA ASP A 26 3.54 0.99 -47.63
C ASP A 26 4.93 0.35 -47.63
N VAL A 27 5.45 0.00 -46.46
CA VAL A 27 6.37 -1.13 -46.26
C VAL A 27 6.09 -1.76 -44.89
N GLY A 28 5.99 -3.09 -44.90
CA GLY A 28 5.53 -3.92 -43.81
C GLY A 28 6.45 -4.00 -42.60
N ILE A 29 5.81 -4.46 -41.53
CA ILE A 29 6.34 -4.68 -40.18
C ILE A 29 7.17 -5.96 -40.17
N SER A 30 8.46 -5.84 -39.86
CA SER A 30 9.19 -6.81 -39.05
C SER A 30 10.49 -6.17 -38.57
N THR A 31 10.69 -6.05 -37.25
CA THR A 31 11.85 -6.64 -36.55
C THR A 31 11.80 -6.34 -35.05
N ASP A 32 11.78 -7.45 -34.34
CA ASP A 32 12.30 -7.73 -33.01
C ASP A 32 13.38 -6.73 -32.51
N MET A 33 13.17 -6.16 -31.32
CA MET A 33 14.16 -5.37 -30.57
C MET A 33 14.64 -6.20 -29.38
N GLY A 34 15.60 -7.08 -29.63
CA GLY A 34 16.45 -7.69 -28.62
C GLY A 34 17.84 -7.05 -28.66
N ILE A 35 18.16 -6.19 -27.69
CA ILE A 35 19.49 -5.60 -27.56
C ILE A 35 20.24 -6.26 -26.39
N SER A 36 21.41 -6.78 -26.74
CA SER A 36 22.63 -7.03 -25.94
C SER A 36 22.73 -8.29 -25.08
N THR A 37 23.07 -9.42 -25.74
CA THR A 37 23.87 -10.51 -25.15
C THR A 37 24.99 -11.04 -26.07
N ASP A 38 25.12 -10.56 -27.32
CA ASP A 38 25.94 -11.23 -28.35
C ASP A 38 27.43 -10.83 -28.42
N VAL A 39 27.90 -9.87 -27.62
CA VAL A 39 29.31 -9.45 -27.71
C VAL A 39 30.26 -10.43 -27.01
N ASP A 40 29.81 -11.10 -25.93
CA ASP A 40 30.65 -12.08 -25.20
C ASP A 40 30.61 -13.49 -25.83
N SER A 41 29.50 -13.90 -26.45
CA SER A 41 29.37 -15.21 -27.09
C SER A 41 30.28 -15.37 -28.32
N SER A 42 30.50 -14.28 -29.08
CA SER A 42 31.35 -14.27 -30.27
C SER A 42 32.83 -14.49 -29.96
N LYS A 43 33.35 -13.89 -28.87
CA LYS A 43 34.75 -14.03 -28.44
C LYS A 43 35.05 -15.42 -27.87
N GLU A 44 34.09 -16.01 -27.17
CA GLU A 44 34.23 -17.35 -26.61
C GLU A 44 34.26 -18.42 -27.71
N SER A 45 33.47 -18.23 -28.79
CA SER A 45 33.50 -19.08 -29.98
C SER A 45 34.81 -19.00 -30.77
N GLU A 46 35.41 -17.81 -30.87
CA GLU A 46 36.70 -17.61 -31.59
C GLU A 46 37.87 -18.23 -30.83
N LEU A 47 37.91 -18.08 -29.50
CA LEU A 47 38.92 -18.72 -28.65
C LEU A 47 38.86 -20.24 -28.75
N GLN A 48 37.66 -20.85 -28.71
CA GLN A 48 37.52 -22.30 -28.86
C GLN A 48 38.02 -22.81 -30.22
N ALA A 49 37.77 -22.06 -31.29
CA ALA A 49 38.27 -22.40 -32.63
C ALA A 49 39.80 -22.34 -32.73
N ILE A 50 40.44 -21.36 -32.08
CA ILE A 50 41.91 -21.23 -32.02
C ILE A 50 42.52 -22.39 -31.23
N LEU A 51 41.95 -22.70 -30.05
CA LEU A 51 42.46 -23.77 -29.18
C LEU A 51 42.33 -25.16 -29.82
N ALA A 52 41.24 -25.40 -30.57
CA ALA A 52 41.04 -26.66 -31.30
C ALA A 52 42.08 -26.88 -32.41
N ASN A 53 42.56 -25.81 -33.05
CA ASN A 53 43.43 -25.88 -34.24
C ASN A 53 44.91 -25.55 -33.96
N LEU A 54 45.39 -25.62 -32.71
CA LEU A 54 46.79 -25.36 -32.40
C LEU A 54 47.75 -26.37 -33.07
N ILE A 55 48.71 -25.82 -33.83
CA ILE A 55 49.69 -26.57 -34.63
C ILE A 55 50.70 -27.29 -33.73
N ALA A 56 50.79 -28.60 -33.87
CA ALA A 56 51.70 -29.42 -33.06
C ALA A 56 53.18 -29.27 -33.45
N ASP A 57 53.51 -29.19 -34.75
CA ASP A 57 54.90 -29.10 -35.24
C ASP A 57 55.52 -27.75 -34.84
N PRO A 58 56.58 -27.72 -34.01
CA PRO A 58 57.18 -26.49 -33.49
C PRO A 58 57.77 -25.59 -34.58
N GLY A 59 58.15 -26.15 -35.73
CA GLY A 59 58.66 -25.39 -36.86
C GLY A 59 57.60 -24.60 -37.62
N LEU A 60 56.32 -24.95 -37.44
CA LEU A 60 55.17 -24.33 -38.13
C LEU A 60 54.30 -23.47 -37.19
N ARG A 61 54.63 -23.40 -35.90
CA ARG A 61 53.84 -22.61 -34.93
C ARG A 61 53.99 -21.11 -35.19
N PRO A 62 52.89 -20.32 -35.09
CA PRO A 62 52.96 -18.85 -35.05
C PRO A 62 53.81 -18.38 -33.86
N GLN A 63 54.37 -17.17 -33.90
CA GLN A 63 55.04 -16.63 -32.73
C GLN A 63 54.01 -16.29 -31.64
N MET A 64 54.38 -16.40 -30.36
CA MET A 64 53.48 -16.02 -29.26
C MET A 64 53.02 -14.55 -29.34
N LEU A 65 53.83 -13.70 -29.98
CA LEU A 65 53.49 -12.30 -30.22
C LEU A 65 52.39 -12.10 -31.28
N ASP A 66 52.16 -13.09 -32.14
CA ASP A 66 51.14 -13.02 -33.20
C ASP A 66 49.72 -13.28 -32.65
N TYR A 67 49.61 -13.84 -31.44
CA TYR A 67 48.33 -14.01 -30.75
C TYR A 67 47.92 -12.71 -30.03
N ASP A 68 46.61 -12.44 -29.96
CA ASP A 68 46.05 -11.32 -29.19
C ASP A 68 46.49 -11.39 -27.72
N PRO A 69 46.97 -10.29 -27.11
CA PRO A 69 47.44 -10.31 -25.72
C PRO A 69 46.46 -10.92 -24.71
N ASN A 70 45.15 -10.83 -24.97
CA ASN A 70 44.11 -11.32 -24.07
C ASN A 70 43.87 -12.84 -24.13
N ILE A 71 44.46 -13.56 -25.10
CA ILE A 71 44.30 -15.01 -25.27
C ILE A 71 45.61 -15.79 -25.11
N ARG A 72 46.74 -15.10 -24.90
CA ARG A 72 48.08 -15.72 -24.86
C ARG A 72 48.20 -16.72 -23.72
N ASP A 73 47.66 -16.41 -22.55
CA ASP A 73 47.70 -17.30 -21.38
C ASP A 73 46.92 -18.60 -21.66
N GLU A 74 45.76 -18.51 -22.30
CA GLU A 74 44.96 -19.68 -22.70
C GLU A 74 45.68 -20.53 -23.75
N VAL A 75 46.28 -19.91 -24.76
CA VAL A 75 47.07 -20.61 -25.80
C VAL A 75 48.30 -21.27 -25.18
N GLN A 76 49.02 -20.58 -24.29
CA GLN A 76 50.17 -21.14 -23.57
C GLN A 76 49.78 -22.36 -22.73
N ARG A 77 48.65 -22.29 -21.99
CA ARG A 77 48.14 -23.44 -21.23
C ARG A 77 47.79 -24.61 -22.14
N ALA A 78 47.16 -24.37 -23.28
CA ALA A 78 46.81 -25.45 -24.21
C ALA A 78 48.04 -26.15 -24.80
N TYR A 79 49.10 -25.41 -25.14
CA TYR A 79 50.38 -26.02 -25.53
C TYR A 79 51.04 -26.80 -24.39
N LEU A 80 51.01 -26.29 -23.15
CA LEU A 80 51.52 -27.02 -21.98
C LEU A 80 50.75 -28.31 -21.69
N GLN A 81 49.43 -28.31 -21.90
CA GLN A 81 48.58 -29.50 -21.76
C GLN A 81 48.83 -30.54 -22.86
N LYS A 82 49.08 -30.11 -24.11
CA LYS A 82 49.47 -31.00 -25.21
C LYS A 82 50.86 -31.60 -25.02
N GLY A 83 51.75 -30.89 -24.34
CA GLY A 83 53.13 -31.32 -24.11
C GLY A 83 54.04 -31.11 -25.34
N PRO A 84 55.35 -31.41 -25.19
CA PRO A 84 56.33 -31.22 -26.26
C PRO A 84 56.06 -32.12 -27.47
N CYS A 85 56.24 -31.59 -28.68
CA CYS A 85 56.12 -32.38 -29.91
C CYS A 85 57.33 -33.32 -30.08
N GLN A 86 57.13 -34.61 -29.79
CA GLN A 86 58.19 -35.64 -29.80
C GLN A 86 57.81 -36.82 -30.71
N PRO A 87 58.02 -36.73 -32.04
CA PRO A 87 57.67 -37.79 -32.98
C PRO A 87 58.66 -38.97 -32.90
N LYS A 88 58.48 -39.85 -31.92
CA LYS A 88 59.40 -40.98 -31.66
C LYS A 88 59.43 -42.02 -32.79
N ASP A 89 58.33 -42.16 -33.52
CA ASP A 89 58.19 -43.12 -34.63
C ASP A 89 58.61 -42.55 -36.00
N HIS A 90 59.18 -41.34 -36.05
CA HIS A 90 59.62 -40.69 -37.29
C HIS A 90 61.00 -41.17 -37.73
N THR A 91 61.18 -41.40 -39.04
CA THR A 91 62.49 -41.69 -39.63
C THR A 91 63.29 -40.39 -39.82
N PHE A 92 64.17 -40.10 -38.87
CA PHE A 92 65.00 -38.88 -38.89
C PHE A 92 65.98 -38.85 -40.07
N PRO A 93 65.97 -37.77 -40.89
CA PRO A 93 66.89 -37.59 -42.01
C PRO A 93 68.35 -37.63 -41.57
N GLN A 94 69.22 -38.15 -42.45
CA GLN A 94 70.66 -38.08 -42.28
C GLN A 94 71.21 -36.87 -43.04
N THR A 95 72.04 -36.08 -42.38
CA THR A 95 72.74 -34.93 -42.96
C THR A 95 74.24 -35.14 -42.79
N ASP A 96 75.02 -34.93 -43.86
CA ASP A 96 76.47 -34.93 -43.76
C ASP A 96 76.93 -33.72 -42.93
N LEU A 97 77.51 -34.01 -41.76
CA LEU A 97 78.08 -33.02 -40.86
C LEU A 97 79.57 -33.32 -40.62
N SER A 98 80.41 -32.67 -41.43
CA SER A 98 81.88 -32.79 -41.40
C SER A 98 82.40 -34.18 -41.81
N GLY A 99 81.86 -34.78 -42.87
CA GLY A 99 82.30 -36.05 -43.43
C GLY A 99 81.70 -37.28 -42.75
N TYR A 100 80.61 -37.12 -42.00
CA TYR A 100 79.90 -38.18 -41.31
C TYR A 100 78.39 -37.90 -41.36
N ASP A 101 77.62 -38.89 -41.80
CA ASP A 101 76.16 -38.84 -41.78
C ASP A 101 75.64 -38.87 -40.35
N ARG A 102 75.00 -37.77 -39.93
CA ARG A 102 74.41 -37.62 -38.59
C ARG A 102 72.93 -37.33 -38.70
N ARG A 103 72.17 -37.78 -37.71
CA ARG A 103 70.73 -37.53 -37.54
C ARG A 103 70.41 -37.20 -36.10
N PHE A 104 69.23 -36.62 -35.87
CA PHE A 104 68.69 -36.46 -34.54
C PHE A 104 68.59 -37.81 -33.81
N ASN A 105 68.91 -37.84 -32.52
CA ASN A 105 68.86 -39.06 -31.72
C ASN A 105 67.60 -39.07 -30.86
N VAL A 106 66.71 -40.03 -31.13
CA VAL A 106 65.41 -40.18 -30.45
C VAL A 106 65.54 -40.28 -28.94
N LYS A 107 66.64 -40.87 -28.42
CA LYS A 107 66.89 -40.98 -26.97
C LYS A 107 67.04 -39.62 -26.28
N TRP A 108 67.27 -38.54 -27.03
CA TRP A 108 67.32 -37.20 -26.45
C TRP A 108 65.97 -36.74 -25.93
N PHE A 109 64.85 -37.26 -26.44
CA PHE A 109 63.53 -36.98 -25.86
C PHE A 109 63.40 -37.52 -24.44
N ASP A 110 64.04 -38.64 -24.13
CA ASP A 110 64.01 -39.23 -22.79
C ASP A 110 64.98 -38.50 -21.83
N GLU A 111 65.99 -37.80 -22.37
CA GLU A 111 66.94 -36.99 -21.58
C GLU A 111 66.46 -35.56 -21.32
N PHE A 112 65.58 -35.01 -22.17
CA PHE A 112 65.13 -33.61 -22.10
C PHE A 112 63.61 -33.52 -22.30
N ASP A 113 62.90 -33.31 -21.19
CA ASP A 113 61.43 -33.20 -21.10
C ASP A 113 60.84 -32.02 -21.89
N TRP A 114 61.64 -31.02 -22.22
CA TRP A 114 61.24 -29.82 -22.96
C TRP A 114 61.53 -29.87 -24.46
N LEU A 115 62.30 -30.87 -24.90
CA LEU A 115 62.85 -30.93 -26.26
C LEU A 115 61.77 -31.31 -27.26
N GLU A 116 61.62 -30.49 -28.28
CA GLU A 116 60.69 -30.71 -29.39
C GLU A 116 61.44 -30.90 -30.70
N TYR A 117 60.81 -31.56 -31.66
CA TYR A 117 61.36 -31.73 -33.00
C TYR A 117 60.33 -31.40 -34.08
N SER A 118 60.76 -30.62 -35.06
CA SER A 118 59.99 -30.28 -36.25
C SER A 118 60.30 -31.26 -37.38
N ILE A 119 59.30 -32.00 -37.85
CA ILE A 119 59.44 -32.86 -39.04
C ILE A 119 59.60 -31.98 -40.28
N SER A 120 58.83 -30.90 -40.37
CA SER A 120 58.86 -29.98 -41.51
C SER A 120 60.19 -29.25 -41.68
N LYS A 121 60.88 -28.91 -40.57
CA LYS A 121 62.15 -28.18 -40.59
C LYS A 121 63.39 -29.06 -40.35
N ASP A 122 63.27 -30.34 -40.00
CA ASP A 122 64.41 -31.18 -39.57
C ASP A 122 65.28 -30.46 -38.52
N ALA A 123 64.64 -30.00 -37.44
CA ALA A 123 65.27 -29.17 -36.43
C ALA A 123 64.65 -29.33 -35.05
N ALA A 124 65.46 -29.17 -34.00
CA ALA A 124 65.03 -29.25 -32.61
C ALA A 124 64.68 -27.88 -32.01
N PHE A 125 63.65 -27.84 -31.16
CA PHE A 125 63.11 -26.65 -30.51
C PHE A 125 62.90 -26.89 -29.01
N CYS A 126 62.57 -25.83 -28.27
CA CYS A 126 62.29 -25.87 -26.84
C CYS A 126 60.91 -25.30 -26.54
N LEU A 127 60.01 -26.14 -25.99
CA LEU A 127 58.63 -25.74 -25.70
C LEU A 127 58.58 -24.54 -24.75
N TYR A 128 59.28 -24.61 -23.62
CA TYR A 128 59.23 -23.55 -22.59
C TYR A 128 59.76 -22.22 -23.12
N CYS A 129 60.88 -22.25 -23.84
CA CYS A 129 61.48 -21.04 -24.42
C CYS A 129 60.62 -20.44 -25.54
N TYR A 130 59.92 -21.27 -26.32
CA TYR A 130 58.97 -20.80 -27.32
C TYR A 130 57.78 -20.05 -26.68
N LEU A 131 57.19 -20.63 -25.63
CA LEU A 131 56.01 -20.06 -24.96
C LEU A 131 56.26 -18.71 -24.29
N PHE A 132 57.45 -18.51 -23.71
CA PHE A 132 57.76 -17.33 -22.90
C PHE A 132 58.83 -16.42 -23.51
N LYS A 133 59.19 -16.60 -24.79
CA LYS A 133 60.23 -15.80 -25.47
C LYS A 133 60.01 -14.29 -25.33
N SER A 134 58.76 -13.83 -25.43
CA SER A 134 58.38 -12.42 -25.35
C SER A 134 58.69 -11.76 -24.00
N ASN A 135 58.94 -12.54 -22.95
CA ASN A 135 59.19 -12.01 -21.61
C ASN A 135 60.66 -11.58 -21.42
N PHE A 136 61.52 -11.80 -22.43
CA PHE A 136 62.95 -11.52 -22.36
C PHE A 136 63.36 -10.49 -23.40
N ARG A 137 64.29 -9.58 -23.05
CA ARG A 137 64.77 -8.53 -23.97
C ARG A 137 65.67 -9.14 -25.05
N ILE A 138 65.64 -8.57 -26.26
CA ILE A 138 66.58 -8.91 -27.34
C ILE A 138 68.02 -8.77 -26.80
N GLY A 139 68.79 -9.87 -26.81
CA GLY A 139 70.16 -9.91 -26.30
C GLY A 139 70.38 -10.59 -24.93
N GLN A 140 69.33 -10.96 -24.19
CA GLN A 140 69.46 -11.67 -22.89
C GLN A 140 69.74 -13.18 -22.98
N GLY A 141 70.33 -13.66 -24.09
CA GLY A 141 70.80 -15.05 -24.20
C GLY A 141 69.74 -16.10 -24.55
N CYS A 142 68.54 -15.70 -24.95
CA CYS A 142 67.61 -16.61 -25.62
C CYS A 142 68.15 -16.90 -27.02
N SER A 143 68.80 -18.05 -27.20
CA SER A 143 69.30 -18.44 -28.53
C SER A 143 68.11 -18.73 -29.44
N ASP A 144 67.99 -17.99 -30.54
CA ASP A 144 67.00 -18.25 -31.61
C ASP A 144 67.13 -19.65 -32.20
N ALA A 145 68.27 -20.33 -31.94
CA ALA A 145 68.52 -21.70 -32.33
C ALA A 145 67.51 -22.70 -31.76
N PHE A 146 66.86 -22.45 -30.61
CA PHE A 146 65.85 -23.38 -30.05
C PHE A 146 64.42 -22.83 -30.09
N THR A 147 64.19 -21.69 -30.74
CA THR A 147 62.85 -21.07 -30.80
C THR A 147 62.40 -20.74 -32.23
N GLU A 148 63.19 -20.01 -33.03
CA GLU A 148 62.80 -19.58 -34.38
C GLU A 148 63.48 -20.37 -35.50
N MET A 149 64.81 -20.49 -35.42
CA MET A 149 65.65 -21.11 -36.46
C MET A 149 65.65 -22.64 -36.37
N GLY A 150 65.57 -23.16 -35.15
CA GLY A 150 65.69 -24.59 -34.85
C GLY A 150 67.14 -25.09 -34.86
N PHE A 151 67.45 -26.04 -33.98
CA PHE A 151 68.79 -26.56 -33.77
C PHE A 151 69.00 -27.80 -34.64
N ARG A 152 70.00 -27.78 -35.52
CA ARG A 152 70.29 -28.87 -36.48
C ARG A 152 71.71 -29.47 -36.36
N ASN A 153 72.53 -28.95 -35.45
CA ASN A 153 73.93 -29.40 -35.32
C ASN A 153 74.03 -30.65 -34.43
N TRP A 154 73.68 -31.80 -34.98
CA TRP A 154 73.64 -33.09 -34.28
C TRP A 154 75.01 -33.53 -33.71
N LYS A 155 76.12 -32.95 -34.18
CA LYS A 155 77.47 -33.19 -33.65
C LYS A 155 77.68 -32.62 -32.25
N LYS A 156 76.95 -31.57 -31.88
CA LYS A 156 77.15 -30.80 -30.64
C LYS A 156 76.01 -31.05 -29.65
N LYS A 157 75.83 -32.30 -29.20
CA LYS A 157 74.83 -32.64 -28.14
C LYS A 157 74.98 -31.76 -26.90
N ASP A 158 76.22 -31.40 -26.53
CA ASP A 158 76.47 -30.53 -25.37
C ASP A 158 75.82 -29.15 -25.49
N LYS A 159 75.49 -28.67 -26.70
CA LYS A 159 74.74 -27.42 -26.88
C LYS A 159 73.29 -27.52 -26.38
N ILE A 160 72.69 -28.70 -26.41
CA ILE A 160 71.36 -28.97 -25.83
C ILE A 160 71.45 -28.92 -24.30
N ARG A 161 72.52 -29.47 -23.70
CA ARG A 161 72.77 -29.33 -22.25
C ARG A 161 73.07 -27.89 -21.84
N GLN A 162 73.89 -27.18 -22.62
CA GLN A 162 74.21 -25.77 -22.39
C GLN A 162 72.98 -24.86 -22.51
N HIS A 163 71.97 -25.23 -23.32
CA HIS A 163 70.71 -24.47 -23.43
C HIS A 163 69.96 -24.36 -22.10
N VAL A 164 69.96 -25.43 -21.29
CA VAL A 164 69.33 -25.43 -19.97
C VAL A 164 69.99 -24.40 -19.05
N GLY A 165 71.31 -24.26 -19.11
CA GLY A 165 72.07 -23.25 -18.36
C GLY A 165 71.97 -23.38 -16.82
N ALA A 166 72.40 -22.34 -16.11
CA ALA A 166 72.30 -22.23 -14.65
C ALA A 166 70.87 -21.86 -14.20
N ALA A 167 70.61 -21.83 -12.88
CA ALA A 167 69.27 -21.59 -12.32
C ALA A 167 68.57 -20.29 -12.83
N GLY A 168 69.33 -19.25 -13.17
CA GLY A 168 68.81 -17.99 -13.75
C GLY A 168 68.82 -17.92 -15.28
N SER A 169 69.00 -19.05 -15.98
CA SER A 169 68.96 -19.08 -17.45
C SER A 169 67.56 -18.76 -17.97
N VAL A 170 67.47 -18.28 -19.21
CA VAL A 170 66.19 -18.04 -19.89
C VAL A 170 65.33 -19.31 -19.91
N HIS A 171 65.94 -20.48 -20.09
CA HIS A 171 65.24 -21.76 -20.06
C HIS A 171 64.59 -22.02 -18.69
N ASN A 172 65.36 -21.93 -17.60
CA ASN A 172 64.85 -22.22 -16.25
C ASN A 172 63.82 -21.17 -15.80
N GLN A 173 64.01 -19.90 -16.18
CA GLN A 173 63.01 -18.86 -15.93
C GLN A 173 61.71 -19.10 -16.71
N SER A 174 61.82 -19.52 -17.98
CA SER A 174 60.65 -19.89 -18.79
C SER A 174 59.94 -21.12 -18.21
N ARG A 175 60.69 -22.10 -17.71
CA ARG A 175 60.15 -23.27 -17.02
C ARG A 175 59.40 -22.90 -15.74
N GLN A 176 59.95 -21.98 -14.93
CA GLN A 176 59.27 -21.47 -13.75
C GLN A 176 57.96 -20.76 -14.11
N ASN A 177 57.97 -19.91 -15.13
CA ASN A 177 56.75 -19.25 -15.62
C ASN A 177 55.68 -20.25 -16.07
N CYS A 178 56.07 -21.40 -16.66
CA CYS A 178 55.13 -22.48 -17.00
C CYS A 178 54.46 -23.08 -15.75
N VAL A 179 55.24 -23.30 -14.68
CA VAL A 179 54.74 -23.83 -13.40
C VAL A 179 53.77 -22.84 -12.76
N ASP A 180 54.13 -21.56 -12.74
CA ASP A 180 53.31 -20.51 -12.16
C ASP A 180 51.98 -20.33 -12.91
N LEU A 181 52.01 -20.37 -14.26
CA LEU A 181 50.81 -20.28 -15.11
C LEU A 181 49.80 -21.43 -14.87
N MET A 182 50.29 -22.61 -14.48
CA MET A 182 49.45 -23.78 -14.19
C MET A 182 48.87 -23.76 -12.75
N ASN A 183 49.39 -22.91 -11.86
CA ASN A 183 48.95 -22.84 -10.46
C ASN A 183 47.78 -21.85 -10.26
N GLN A 184 46.60 -22.21 -10.77
CA GLN A 184 45.40 -21.35 -10.82
C GLN A 184 44.94 -20.77 -9.47
N LYS A 185 45.29 -21.39 -8.34
CA LYS A 185 44.86 -20.95 -6.99
C LYS A 185 45.44 -19.59 -6.57
N GLN A 186 46.51 -19.11 -7.22
CA GLN A 186 47.21 -17.86 -6.90
C GLN A 186 46.88 -16.69 -7.85
N HIS A 187 46.00 -16.88 -8.83
CA HIS A 187 45.63 -15.80 -9.75
C HIS A 187 44.79 -14.71 -9.06
N ILE A 188 45.19 -13.45 -9.26
CA ILE A 188 44.51 -12.23 -8.75
C ILE A 188 43.00 -12.24 -9.10
N ARG A 189 42.65 -12.74 -10.30
CA ARG A 189 41.27 -12.86 -10.77
C ARG A 189 40.41 -13.76 -9.87
N THR A 190 40.94 -14.89 -9.40
CA THR A 190 40.22 -15.84 -8.54
C THR A 190 40.05 -15.31 -7.11
N VAL A 191 40.99 -14.50 -6.63
CA VAL A 191 40.90 -13.80 -5.33
C VAL A 191 39.91 -12.64 -5.39
N LEU A 192 39.94 -11.84 -6.46
CA LEU A 192 38.98 -10.75 -6.70
C LEU A 192 37.54 -11.26 -6.83
N ILE A 193 37.33 -12.37 -7.52
CA ILE A 193 36.00 -12.97 -7.66
C ILE A 193 35.48 -13.46 -6.31
N LYS A 194 36.29 -14.18 -5.51
CA LYS A 194 35.87 -14.64 -4.17
C LYS A 194 35.62 -13.52 -3.17
N GLN A 195 36.44 -12.46 -3.18
CA GLN A 195 36.20 -11.28 -2.36
C GLN A 195 34.91 -10.55 -2.79
N SER A 196 34.58 -10.55 -4.08
CA SER A 196 33.31 -9.98 -4.57
C SER A 196 32.08 -10.79 -4.14
N GLU A 197 32.18 -12.12 -4.06
CA GLU A 197 31.07 -13.00 -3.66
C GLU A 197 30.77 -12.90 -2.15
N GLN A 198 31.80 -12.94 -1.30
CA GLN A 198 31.62 -12.74 0.15
C GLN A 198 31.05 -11.36 0.45
N ALA A 199 31.52 -10.30 -0.23
CA ALA A 199 30.99 -8.96 -0.06
C ALA A 199 29.49 -8.85 -0.45
N ARG A 200 29.05 -9.60 -1.47
CA ARG A 200 27.62 -9.69 -1.85
C ARG A 200 26.80 -10.41 -0.77
N ILE A 201 27.32 -11.52 -0.24
CA ILE A 201 26.66 -12.26 0.85
C ILE A 201 26.52 -11.39 2.09
N ASP A 202 27.61 -10.73 2.52
CA ASP A 202 27.63 -9.86 3.69
C ASP A 202 26.66 -8.69 3.52
N TYR A 203 26.64 -8.08 2.33
CA TYR A 203 25.70 -7.02 2.01
C TYR A 203 24.25 -7.50 2.03
N ARG A 204 23.95 -8.69 1.51
CA ARG A 204 22.62 -9.29 1.55
C ARG A 204 22.15 -9.54 2.99
N ILE A 205 23.03 -10.04 3.86
CA ILE A 205 22.73 -10.23 5.29
C ILE A 205 22.41 -8.88 5.95
N CYS A 206 23.26 -7.87 5.72
CA CYS A 206 23.06 -6.52 6.25
C CYS A 206 21.72 -5.90 5.79
N LEU A 207 21.40 -6.05 4.50
CA LEU A 207 20.17 -5.54 3.91
C LEU A 207 18.93 -6.28 4.42
N THR A 208 19.03 -7.61 4.59
CA THR A 208 17.95 -8.43 5.15
C THR A 208 17.64 -8.02 6.58
N ALA A 209 18.67 -7.90 7.44
CA ALA A 209 18.49 -7.47 8.83
C ALA A 209 17.88 -6.05 8.91
N SER A 210 18.36 -5.13 8.07
CA SER A 210 17.80 -3.78 7.95
C SER A 210 16.33 -3.82 7.55
N LEU A 211 15.98 -4.62 6.53
CA LEU A 211 14.62 -4.77 6.06
C LEU A 211 13.71 -5.40 7.12
N ASP A 212 14.17 -6.41 7.86
CA ASP A 212 13.38 -7.04 8.93
C ASP A 212 13.03 -6.04 10.05
N CYS A 213 13.97 -5.17 10.42
CA CYS A 213 13.70 -4.05 11.31
C CYS A 213 12.62 -3.12 10.74
N VAL A 214 12.74 -2.70 9.47
CA VAL A 214 11.75 -1.85 8.80
C VAL A 214 10.37 -2.52 8.79
N ARG A 215 10.29 -3.80 8.42
CA ARG A 215 9.04 -4.57 8.37
C ARG A 215 8.35 -4.61 9.72
N PHE A 216 9.12 -4.84 10.79
CA PHE A 216 8.59 -4.85 12.14
C PHE A 216 7.98 -3.50 12.52
N LEU A 217 8.74 -2.41 12.34
CA LEU A 217 8.30 -1.07 12.70
C LEU A 217 7.07 -0.62 11.91
N LEU A 218 7.05 -0.86 10.59
CA LEU A 218 5.91 -0.51 9.74
C LEU A 218 4.63 -1.25 10.13
N ARG A 219 4.70 -2.57 10.37
CA ARG A 219 3.53 -3.38 10.75
C ARG A 219 2.92 -2.97 12.09
N GLN A 220 3.74 -2.42 12.98
CA GLN A 220 3.31 -1.94 14.30
C GLN A 220 3.00 -0.44 14.32
N GLY A 221 3.31 0.30 13.25
CA GLY A 221 3.14 1.76 13.19
C GLY A 221 4.13 2.53 14.07
N LEU A 222 5.24 1.91 14.47
CA LEU A 222 6.19 2.44 15.44
C LEU A 222 7.12 3.50 14.84
N PRO A 223 7.60 4.48 15.64
CA PRO A 223 8.58 5.45 15.17
C PRO A 223 9.93 4.77 14.92
N PHE A 224 10.70 5.28 13.95
CA PHE A 224 12.02 4.72 13.61
C PHE A 224 13.13 5.36 14.46
N HIS A 225 13.08 6.69 14.59
CA HIS A 225 14.15 7.51 15.15
C HIS A 225 13.98 7.77 16.65
N GLY A 226 15.13 7.91 17.32
CA GLY A 226 15.25 8.39 18.69
C GLY A 226 15.39 9.91 18.76
N HIS A 227 15.36 10.47 19.97
CA HIS A 227 15.70 11.89 20.16
C HIS A 227 17.20 12.13 20.04
N ASP A 228 18.01 11.16 20.45
CA ASP A 228 19.45 11.15 20.35
C ASP A 228 19.91 9.77 19.85
N GLU A 229 20.48 9.72 18.65
CA GLU A 229 21.01 8.50 18.02
C GLU A 229 22.54 8.39 18.20
N SER A 230 23.14 9.20 19.07
CA SER A 230 24.57 9.16 19.39
C SER A 230 24.96 7.84 20.07
N ASP A 231 26.24 7.48 19.97
CA ASP A 231 26.74 6.26 20.60
C ASP A 231 26.70 6.28 22.13
N THR A 232 26.62 7.47 22.72
CA THR A 232 26.48 7.69 24.16
C THR A 232 25.02 7.68 24.63
N SER A 233 24.05 7.63 23.72
CA SER A 233 22.64 7.61 24.07
C SER A 233 22.25 6.25 24.66
N SER A 234 21.42 6.28 25.71
CA SER A 234 20.80 5.07 26.29
C SER A 234 19.61 4.55 25.50
N ASN A 235 19.11 5.32 24.52
CA ASN A 235 18.05 4.92 23.61
C ASN A 235 18.27 5.62 22.26
N LYS A 236 18.86 4.89 21.31
CA LYS A 236 19.17 5.38 19.96
C LYS A 236 17.96 5.37 19.01
N GLY A 237 16.76 5.06 19.51
CA GLY A 237 15.54 4.93 18.72
C GLY A 237 15.29 3.52 18.22
N ASN A 238 14.02 3.21 17.94
CA ASN A 238 13.59 1.83 17.73
C ASN A 238 14.30 1.12 16.56
N TYR A 239 14.67 1.81 15.48
CA TYR A 239 15.37 1.16 14.37
C TYR A 239 16.76 0.67 14.77
N LEU A 240 17.55 1.53 15.43
CA LEU A 240 18.91 1.20 15.85
C LEU A 240 18.89 0.18 17.00
N GLU A 241 17.99 0.34 17.97
CA GLU A 241 17.83 -0.61 19.07
C GLU A 241 17.39 -1.99 18.57
N LEU A 242 16.48 -2.05 17.58
CA LEU A 242 16.06 -3.32 16.99
C LEU A 242 17.16 -3.96 16.14
N LEU A 243 17.96 -3.15 15.43
CA LEU A 243 19.10 -3.65 14.68
C LEU A 243 20.20 -4.17 15.60
N GLN A 244 20.44 -3.51 16.74
CA GLN A 244 21.34 -3.99 17.80
C GLN A 244 20.81 -5.29 18.40
N PHE A 245 19.50 -5.36 18.69
CA PHE A 245 18.86 -6.59 19.15
C PHE A 245 19.10 -7.76 18.18
N LEU A 246 18.94 -7.55 16.87
CA LEU A 246 19.24 -8.60 15.88
C LEU A 246 20.74 -8.97 15.88
N ALA A 247 21.64 -7.99 15.98
CA ALA A 247 23.07 -8.24 16.07
C ALA A 247 23.46 -9.05 17.31
N ASP A 248 22.79 -8.83 18.44
CA ASP A 248 23.07 -9.56 19.69
C ASP A 248 22.60 -11.02 19.65
N HIS A 249 21.67 -11.34 18.74
CA HIS A 249 21.05 -12.67 18.62
C HIS A 249 21.50 -13.46 17.38
N ASP A 250 22.17 -12.83 16.40
CA ASP A 250 22.71 -13.48 15.21
C ASP A 250 24.13 -12.99 14.90
N GLU A 251 25.12 -13.87 15.12
CA GLU A 251 26.54 -13.59 14.88
C GLU A 251 26.85 -13.21 13.42
N LYS A 252 26.08 -13.72 12.43
CA LYS A 252 26.27 -13.35 11.03
C LYS A 252 25.82 -11.91 10.79
N VAL A 253 24.69 -11.51 11.39
CA VAL A 253 24.19 -10.14 11.33
C VAL A 253 25.16 -9.21 12.05
N LYS A 254 25.59 -9.58 13.26
CA LYS A 254 26.57 -8.83 14.05
C LYS A 254 27.82 -8.47 13.28
N ALA A 255 28.36 -9.41 12.50
CA ALA A 255 29.57 -9.22 11.72
C ALA A 255 29.44 -8.16 10.60
N VAL A 256 28.22 -7.80 10.20
CA VAL A 256 27.97 -6.98 8.99
C VAL A 256 27.10 -5.74 9.22
N VAL A 257 26.73 -5.41 10.47
CA VAL A 257 25.90 -4.24 10.82
C VAL A 257 26.60 -3.29 11.79
N LEU A 258 26.03 -2.10 11.98
CA LEU A 258 26.45 -1.10 12.97
C LEU A 258 27.95 -0.74 12.89
N GLU A 259 28.72 -1.01 13.95
CA GLU A 259 30.16 -0.71 14.01
C GLU A 259 30.98 -1.62 13.10
N ASN A 260 30.52 -2.85 12.86
CA ASN A 260 31.22 -3.85 12.05
C ASN A 260 30.97 -3.67 10.54
N ALA A 261 29.91 -2.95 10.17
CA ALA A 261 29.68 -2.56 8.78
C ALA A 261 30.71 -1.51 8.30
N PRO A 262 31.25 -1.63 7.07
CA PRO A 262 32.09 -0.60 6.48
C PRO A 262 31.36 0.75 6.51
N GLY A 263 32.05 1.84 6.86
CA GLY A 263 31.40 3.16 7.09
C GLY A 263 30.47 3.62 5.96
N ASN A 264 30.77 3.24 4.72
CA ASN A 264 29.96 3.59 3.53
C ASN A 264 28.77 2.64 3.25
N LEU A 265 28.54 1.62 4.09
CA LEU A 265 27.55 0.55 3.91
C LEU A 265 26.67 0.31 5.14
N LYS A 266 26.71 1.17 6.16
CA LYS A 266 26.03 0.92 7.44
C LYS A 266 24.49 0.83 7.36
N LEU A 267 23.84 1.12 6.23
CA LEU A 267 22.37 1.10 5.99
C LEU A 267 21.47 1.78 7.06
N ILE A 268 22.07 2.52 8.00
CA ILE A 268 21.38 3.19 9.11
C ILE A 268 20.85 4.58 8.76
N ALA A 269 21.30 5.18 7.65
CA ALA A 269 20.98 6.58 7.34
C ALA A 269 19.46 6.78 7.13
N PRO A 270 18.88 7.92 7.58
CA PRO A 270 17.45 8.19 7.42
C PRO A 270 16.97 8.16 5.97
N THR A 271 17.82 8.55 5.02
CA THR A 271 17.52 8.49 3.58
C THR A 271 17.42 7.06 3.06
N ILE A 272 18.21 6.14 3.61
CA ILE A 272 18.16 4.71 3.26
C ILE A 272 16.91 4.07 3.84
N GLN A 273 16.56 4.40 5.08
CA GLN A 273 15.30 3.97 5.69
C GLN A 273 14.10 4.43 4.84
N LYS A 274 14.09 5.70 4.38
CA LYS A 274 13.12 6.25 3.42
C LYS A 274 13.00 5.43 2.14
N ASP A 275 14.12 5.08 1.53
CA ASP A 275 14.08 4.25 0.32
C ASP A 275 13.53 2.84 0.60
N LEU A 276 13.89 2.22 1.74
CA LEU A 276 13.40 0.88 2.11
C LEU A 276 11.89 0.87 2.34
N VAL A 277 11.38 1.87 3.06
CA VAL A 277 9.93 2.03 3.29
C VAL A 277 9.21 2.30 1.97
N ASN A 278 9.78 3.13 1.09
CA ASN A 278 9.21 3.36 -0.23
C ASN A 278 9.18 2.09 -1.10
N ALA A 279 10.24 1.26 -1.04
CA ALA A 279 10.25 -0.04 -1.71
C ALA A 279 9.15 -0.96 -1.15
N CYS A 280 8.99 -1.04 0.17
CA CYS A 280 7.92 -1.80 0.82
C CYS A 280 6.52 -1.33 0.37
N ALA A 281 6.28 -0.03 0.41
CA ALA A 281 5.02 0.59 0.00
C ALA A 281 4.71 0.32 -1.47
N THR A 282 5.70 0.50 -2.35
CA THR A 282 5.47 0.32 -3.78
C THR A 282 5.20 -1.13 -4.14
N GLU A 283 5.91 -2.09 -3.55
CA GLU A 283 5.61 -3.51 -3.76
C GLU A 283 4.23 -3.89 -3.18
N THR A 284 3.79 -3.22 -2.11
CA THR A 284 2.45 -3.39 -1.54
C THR A 284 1.36 -2.92 -2.50
N ILE A 285 1.46 -1.71 -3.05
CA ILE A 285 0.50 -1.23 -4.08
C ILE A 285 0.53 -2.13 -5.31
N LYS A 286 1.72 -2.50 -5.80
CA LYS A 286 1.83 -3.41 -6.95
C LYS A 286 1.16 -4.75 -6.71
N LYS A 287 1.28 -5.29 -5.50
CA LYS A 287 0.58 -6.52 -5.11
C LYS A 287 -0.93 -6.33 -5.11
N ILE A 288 -1.44 -5.22 -4.57
CA ILE A 288 -2.87 -4.87 -4.60
C ILE A 288 -3.38 -4.79 -6.04
N ILE A 289 -2.69 -4.05 -6.92
CA ILE A 289 -3.08 -3.89 -8.33
C ILE A 289 -3.03 -5.23 -9.07
N LYS A 290 -2.02 -6.07 -8.79
CA LYS A 290 -1.94 -7.42 -9.34
C LYS A 290 -3.10 -8.29 -8.88
N ASP A 291 -3.50 -8.18 -7.62
CA ASP A 291 -4.62 -8.95 -7.06
C ASP A 291 -5.99 -8.47 -7.58
N MET A 292 -6.10 -7.20 -8.01
CA MET A 292 -7.25 -6.71 -8.78
C MET A 292 -7.35 -7.39 -10.16
N ASP A 293 -6.22 -7.76 -10.76
CA ASP A 293 -6.14 -8.46 -12.06
C ASP A 293 -6.98 -7.83 -13.18
N GLY A 294 -6.96 -6.49 -13.25
CA GLY A 294 -7.76 -5.77 -14.25
C GLY A 294 -9.27 -5.81 -14.01
N ALA A 295 -9.74 -6.15 -12.81
CA ALA A 295 -11.14 -6.00 -12.44
C ALA A 295 -11.58 -4.53 -12.50
N PHE A 296 -12.87 -4.31 -12.77
CA PHE A 296 -13.49 -3.01 -12.57
C PHE A 296 -13.43 -2.64 -11.09
N PHE A 297 -13.27 -1.35 -10.83
CA PHE A 297 -13.17 -0.83 -9.46
C PHE A 297 -13.94 0.47 -9.29
N SER A 298 -14.18 0.84 -8.04
CA SER A 298 -14.66 2.15 -7.66
C SER A 298 -13.65 2.87 -6.78
N LEU A 299 -13.74 4.19 -6.81
CA LEU A 299 -12.86 5.10 -6.11
C LEU A 299 -13.58 5.68 -4.89
N LEU A 300 -13.01 5.46 -3.71
CA LEU A 300 -13.46 6.04 -2.45
C LEU A 300 -12.43 7.07 -2.01
N VAL A 301 -12.87 8.32 -1.84
CA VAL A 301 -12.02 9.45 -1.43
C VAL A 301 -12.72 10.25 -0.35
N ASP A 302 -11.92 10.66 0.63
CA ASP A 302 -12.33 11.59 1.67
C ASP A 302 -11.14 12.47 2.04
N GLU A 303 -11.43 13.61 2.65
CA GLU A 303 -10.47 14.63 3.04
C GLU A 303 -10.47 14.82 4.55
N SER A 304 -9.28 14.89 5.14
CA SER A 304 -9.14 15.21 6.55
C SER A 304 -7.87 15.98 6.83
N ARG A 305 -7.84 16.63 7.99
CA ARG A 305 -6.67 17.36 8.46
C ARG A 305 -5.81 16.45 9.33
N ASP A 306 -4.51 16.46 9.07
CA ASP A 306 -3.55 15.79 9.94
C ASP A 306 -3.22 16.63 11.19
N VAL A 307 -2.43 16.07 12.11
CA VAL A 307 -2.01 16.74 13.36
C VAL A 307 -1.17 18.00 13.11
N SER A 308 -0.64 18.18 11.90
CA SER A 308 0.07 19.39 11.46
C SER A 308 -0.86 20.40 10.78
N VAL A 309 -2.19 20.17 10.79
CA VAL A 309 -3.22 20.99 10.14
C VAL A 309 -3.05 21.04 8.61
N LYS A 310 -2.36 20.05 8.02
CA LYS A 310 -2.32 19.89 6.57
C LYS A 310 -3.53 19.09 6.11
N GLU A 311 -4.12 19.50 4.98
CA GLU A 311 -5.18 18.75 4.32
C GLU A 311 -4.59 17.56 3.57
N GLN A 312 -5.14 16.38 3.83
CA GLN A 312 -4.72 15.10 3.28
C GLN A 312 -5.95 14.43 2.65
N MET A 313 -5.77 13.96 1.41
CA MET A 313 -6.76 13.20 0.67
C MET A 313 -6.41 11.72 0.77
N ALA A 314 -7.28 10.92 1.37
CA ALA A 314 -7.09 9.47 1.46
C ALA A 314 -7.82 8.76 0.31
N VAL A 315 -7.15 7.78 -0.29
CA VAL A 315 -7.65 7.06 -1.49
C VAL A 315 -7.77 5.57 -1.19
N VAL A 316 -8.96 5.03 -1.43
CA VAL A 316 -9.29 3.60 -1.28
C VAL A 316 -9.92 3.11 -2.58
N PHE A 317 -9.53 1.91 -3.03
CA PHE A 317 -10.19 1.20 -4.12
C PHE A 317 -11.12 0.13 -3.58
N ARG A 318 -12.28 -0.02 -4.21
CA ARG A 318 -13.23 -1.11 -3.96
C ARG A 318 -13.45 -1.88 -5.26
N TYR A 319 -13.32 -3.20 -5.22
CA TYR A 319 -13.45 -4.09 -6.37
C TYR A 319 -13.95 -5.48 -5.94
N VAL A 320 -14.36 -6.31 -6.90
CA VAL A 320 -14.70 -7.71 -6.66
C VAL A 320 -13.55 -8.60 -7.09
N ASP A 321 -13.10 -9.50 -6.23
CA ASP A 321 -12.02 -10.42 -6.55
C ASP A 321 -12.50 -11.64 -7.38
N LYS A 322 -11.57 -12.53 -7.72
CA LYS A 322 -11.87 -13.76 -8.47
C LYS A 322 -12.74 -14.74 -7.72
N SER A 323 -12.86 -14.60 -6.40
CA SER A 323 -13.67 -15.43 -5.52
C SER A 323 -15.13 -14.93 -5.45
N GLY A 324 -15.41 -13.74 -6.00
CA GLY A 324 -16.71 -13.07 -5.90
C GLY A 324 -16.87 -12.26 -4.61
N ASP A 325 -15.76 -11.98 -3.90
CA ASP A 325 -15.76 -11.20 -2.67
C ASP A 325 -15.49 -9.72 -2.92
N VAL A 326 -16.20 -8.86 -2.19
CA VAL A 326 -15.96 -7.41 -2.22
C VAL A 326 -14.73 -7.08 -1.40
N ILE A 327 -13.76 -6.45 -2.03
CA ILE A 327 -12.48 -6.09 -1.45
C ILE A 327 -12.33 -4.57 -1.47
N GLU A 328 -12.03 -3.99 -0.31
CA GLU A 328 -11.60 -2.60 -0.17
C GLU A 328 -10.12 -2.56 0.23
N ARG A 329 -9.31 -1.79 -0.51
CA ARG A 329 -7.87 -1.63 -0.30
C ARG A 329 -7.49 -0.16 -0.25
N PHE A 330 -6.79 0.21 0.81
CA PHE A 330 -6.19 1.52 0.92
C PHE A 330 -4.97 1.62 0.01
N VAL A 331 -4.89 2.70 -0.76
CA VAL A 331 -3.84 2.89 -1.78
C VAL A 331 -2.81 3.91 -1.32
N GLY A 332 -3.24 4.92 -0.57
CA GLY A 332 -2.35 5.94 -0.03
C GLY A 332 -3.09 7.20 0.40
N ILE A 333 -2.34 8.10 1.00
CA ILE A 333 -2.75 9.50 1.14
C ILE A 333 -1.96 10.38 0.17
N GLN A 334 -2.58 11.46 -0.27
CA GLN A 334 -1.96 12.49 -1.06
C GLN A 334 -2.17 13.84 -0.37
N HIS A 335 -1.10 14.58 -0.17
CA HIS A 335 -1.21 15.95 0.28
C HIS A 335 -1.75 16.81 -0.85
N VAL A 336 -2.79 17.59 -0.55
CA VAL A 336 -3.39 18.57 -1.45
C VAL A 336 -3.23 19.94 -0.80
N SER A 337 -2.68 20.89 -1.55
CA SER A 337 -2.46 22.26 -1.06
C SER A 337 -3.78 23.03 -0.92
N ASP A 338 -4.76 22.66 -1.75
CA ASP A 338 -6.04 23.32 -1.90
C ASP A 338 -7.10 22.22 -2.09
N THR A 339 -8.28 22.35 -1.48
CA THR A 339 -9.39 21.38 -1.59
C THR A 339 -10.27 21.63 -2.82
N THR A 340 -9.72 22.28 -3.85
CA THR A 340 -10.45 22.50 -5.10
C THR A 340 -10.63 21.18 -5.85
N SER A 341 -11.73 21.07 -6.60
CA SER A 341 -11.98 19.89 -7.42
C SER A 341 -10.85 19.56 -8.41
N ASN A 342 -10.19 20.57 -8.97
CA ASN A 342 -9.08 20.39 -9.92
C ASN A 342 -7.84 19.77 -9.26
N SER A 343 -7.45 20.26 -8.08
CA SER A 343 -6.30 19.71 -7.34
C SER A 343 -6.55 18.26 -6.90
N LEU A 344 -7.78 17.94 -6.51
CA LEU A 344 -8.19 16.57 -6.19
C LEU A 344 -8.12 15.66 -7.42
N LYS A 345 -8.60 16.15 -8.57
CA LYS A 345 -8.54 15.40 -9.84
C LYS A 345 -7.10 15.16 -10.28
N GLU A 346 -6.25 16.18 -10.23
CA GLU A 346 -4.83 16.07 -10.58
C GLU A 346 -4.10 15.06 -9.67
N ALA A 347 -4.42 15.05 -8.37
CA ALA A 347 -3.91 14.08 -7.42
C ALA A 347 -4.32 12.64 -7.78
N ILE A 348 -5.58 12.42 -8.17
CA ILE A 348 -6.09 11.12 -8.63
C ILE A 348 -5.41 10.71 -9.94
N ASP A 349 -5.26 11.63 -10.90
CA ASP A 349 -4.62 11.35 -12.19
C ASP A 349 -3.14 11.02 -12.05
N THR A 350 -2.45 11.70 -11.13
CA THR A 350 -1.06 11.39 -10.78
C THR A 350 -0.95 9.99 -10.22
N LEU A 351 -1.88 9.59 -9.34
CA LEU A 351 -1.93 8.24 -8.78
C LEU A 351 -2.21 7.20 -9.88
N PHE A 352 -3.16 7.45 -10.77
CA PHE A 352 -3.50 6.53 -11.86
C PHE A 352 -2.34 6.38 -12.83
N SER A 353 -1.66 7.48 -13.16
CA SER A 353 -0.48 7.50 -14.04
C SER A 353 0.69 6.74 -13.41
N ARG A 354 0.97 6.97 -12.12
CA ARG A 354 2.05 6.29 -11.39
C ARG A 354 1.87 4.78 -11.36
N GLU A 355 0.64 4.35 -11.14
CA GLU A 355 0.26 2.94 -11.02
C GLU A 355 -0.14 2.28 -12.35
N LYS A 356 -0.09 3.03 -13.46
CA LYS A 356 -0.50 2.60 -14.81
C LYS A 356 -1.94 2.06 -14.86
N LEU A 357 -2.84 2.67 -14.09
CA LEU A 357 -4.25 2.36 -14.08
C LEU A 357 -4.99 3.20 -15.11
N SER A 358 -5.95 2.58 -15.82
CA SER A 358 -6.80 3.28 -16.77
C SER A 358 -8.07 3.77 -16.08
N ILE A 359 -8.42 5.04 -16.29
CA ILE A 359 -9.70 5.59 -15.83
C ILE A 359 -10.91 4.88 -16.46
N SER A 360 -10.73 4.23 -17.61
CA SER A 360 -11.77 3.44 -18.28
C SER A 360 -12.23 2.23 -17.46
N MET A 361 -11.47 1.81 -16.44
CA MET A 361 -11.80 0.68 -15.57
C MET A 361 -12.63 1.10 -14.34
N LEU A 362 -12.83 2.42 -14.15
CA LEU A 362 -13.60 2.96 -13.05
C LEU A 362 -15.10 2.78 -13.32
N ARG A 363 -15.86 2.28 -12.34
CA ARG A 363 -17.32 2.06 -12.44
C ARG A 363 -18.12 2.71 -11.31
N GLY A 364 -17.44 3.19 -10.28
CA GLY A 364 -18.07 3.94 -9.20
C GLY A 364 -17.14 4.97 -8.60
N GLN A 365 -17.74 5.98 -7.96
CA GLN A 365 -17.05 6.99 -7.18
C GLN A 365 -17.86 7.28 -5.92
N GLY A 366 -17.20 7.32 -4.76
CA GLY A 366 -17.85 7.50 -3.47
C GLY A 366 -17.11 8.49 -2.59
N TYR A 367 -17.67 9.69 -2.46
CA TYR A 367 -17.13 10.82 -1.71
C TYR A 367 -18.22 11.50 -0.89
N ASP A 368 -17.84 12.48 -0.06
CA ASP A 368 -18.78 13.33 0.68
C ASP A 368 -19.62 14.25 -0.25
N GLY A 369 -20.51 15.01 0.37
CA GLY A 369 -21.44 15.90 -0.32
C GLY A 369 -20.89 17.32 -0.53
N ALA A 370 -19.61 17.57 -0.25
CA ALA A 370 -19.04 18.91 -0.34
C ALA A 370 -19.15 19.46 -1.76
N SER A 371 -19.24 20.79 -1.91
CA SER A 371 -19.38 21.44 -3.23
C SER A 371 -18.23 21.10 -4.18
N ASN A 372 -17.02 20.95 -3.66
CA ASN A 372 -15.84 20.60 -4.45
C ASN A 372 -15.87 19.14 -4.91
N MET A 373 -16.55 18.26 -4.17
CA MET A 373 -16.74 16.85 -4.52
C MET A 373 -17.95 16.64 -5.44
N LYS A 374 -19.14 17.08 -5.02
CA LYS A 374 -20.43 16.80 -5.67
C LYS A 374 -20.87 17.87 -6.68
N GLY A 375 -20.23 19.04 -6.71
CA GLY A 375 -20.67 20.21 -7.47
C GLY A 375 -21.01 19.91 -8.93
N GLU A 376 -22.15 20.41 -9.40
CA GLU A 376 -22.74 20.06 -10.70
C GLU A 376 -21.86 20.43 -11.89
N PHE A 377 -21.22 21.60 -11.86
CA PHE A 377 -20.45 22.11 -13.00
C PHE A 377 -18.95 21.81 -12.92
N ASN A 378 -18.37 21.95 -11.72
CA ASN A 378 -16.93 21.88 -11.51
C ASN A 378 -16.53 20.90 -10.41
N GLY A 379 -17.46 20.19 -9.77
CA GLY A 379 -17.11 19.22 -8.73
C GLY A 379 -16.33 18.03 -9.28
N LEU A 380 -15.54 17.37 -8.42
CA LEU A 380 -14.74 16.20 -8.77
C LEU A 380 -15.59 15.11 -9.43
N LYS A 381 -16.80 14.87 -8.91
CA LYS A 381 -17.81 13.98 -9.49
C LYS A 381 -18.00 14.24 -10.99
N THR A 382 -18.25 15.51 -11.34
CA THR A 382 -18.56 15.90 -12.72
C THR A 382 -17.34 15.78 -13.61
N GLN A 383 -16.15 16.10 -13.11
CA GLN A 383 -14.91 15.96 -13.87
C GLN A 383 -14.64 14.50 -14.23
N ILE A 384 -14.75 13.58 -13.27
CA ILE A 384 -14.58 12.14 -13.50
C ILE A 384 -15.67 11.61 -14.44
N LEU A 385 -16.94 12.01 -14.29
CA LEU A 385 -18.03 11.58 -15.17
C LEU A 385 -17.85 12.05 -16.62
N ARG A 386 -17.24 13.21 -16.85
CA ARG A 386 -16.94 13.69 -18.22
C ARG A 386 -15.90 12.82 -18.92
N GLU A 387 -14.93 12.29 -18.18
CA GLU A 387 -13.91 11.40 -18.72
C GLU A 387 -14.38 9.95 -18.83
N ASN A 388 -15.18 9.49 -17.87
CA ASN A 388 -15.78 8.17 -17.86
C ASN A 388 -17.26 8.21 -17.42
N PRO A 389 -18.20 8.17 -18.39
CA PRO A 389 -19.63 8.20 -18.09
C PRO A 389 -20.16 7.02 -17.27
N CYS A 390 -19.43 5.90 -17.22
CA CYS A 390 -19.81 4.71 -16.45
C CYS A 390 -19.37 4.77 -14.98
N ALA A 391 -18.63 5.80 -14.56
CA ALA A 391 -18.16 5.99 -13.18
C ALA A 391 -19.23 6.65 -12.30
N TYR A 392 -20.26 5.89 -11.92
CA TYR A 392 -21.40 6.42 -11.18
C TYR A 392 -21.04 6.91 -9.77
N TYR A 393 -21.53 8.10 -9.42
CA TYR A 393 -21.34 8.67 -8.10
C TYR A 393 -22.40 8.22 -7.12
N ILE A 394 -21.95 7.71 -5.98
CA ILE A 394 -22.77 7.44 -4.81
C ILE A 394 -22.30 8.33 -3.68
N HIS A 395 -23.22 9.12 -3.16
CA HIS A 395 -22.96 9.93 -1.97
C HIS A 395 -22.88 9.01 -0.76
N CYS A 396 -21.84 9.14 0.08
CA CYS A 396 -21.65 8.27 1.24
C CYS A 396 -22.90 8.21 2.13
N PHE A 397 -23.47 7.01 2.32
CA PHE A 397 -24.71 6.84 3.11
C PHE A 397 -24.52 7.18 4.59
N ALA A 398 -23.36 6.85 5.16
CA ALA A 398 -23.03 7.23 6.54
C ALA A 398 -23.00 8.75 6.70
N HIS A 399 -22.39 9.47 5.74
CA HIS A 399 -22.39 10.93 5.73
C HIS A 399 -23.80 11.51 5.48
N GLN A 400 -24.64 10.87 4.66
CA GLN A 400 -26.03 11.29 4.48
C GLN A 400 -26.86 11.19 5.74
N LEU A 401 -26.74 10.08 6.47
CA LEU A 401 -27.40 9.88 7.75
C LEU A 401 -26.94 10.93 8.76
N GLN A 402 -25.62 11.15 8.82
CA GLN A 402 -24.99 12.16 9.65
C GLN A 402 -25.57 13.56 9.38
N LEU A 403 -25.66 13.97 8.12
CA LEU A 403 -26.25 15.25 7.73
C LEU A 403 -27.74 15.35 8.08
N ALA A 404 -28.50 14.25 7.97
CA ALA A 404 -29.91 14.22 8.35
C ALA A 404 -30.10 14.51 9.84
N LEU A 405 -29.28 13.88 10.70
CA LEU A 405 -29.32 14.07 12.15
C LEU A 405 -28.89 15.49 12.54
N VAL A 406 -27.81 16.00 11.94
CA VAL A 406 -27.30 17.35 12.17
C VAL A 406 -28.33 18.41 11.79
N ALA A 407 -29.02 18.23 10.66
CA ALA A 407 -30.01 19.18 10.17
C ALA A 407 -31.14 19.39 11.19
N VAL A 408 -31.68 18.31 11.75
CA VAL A 408 -32.74 18.37 12.77
C VAL A 408 -32.24 19.02 14.05
N ALA A 409 -31.05 18.62 14.52
CA ALA A 409 -30.54 19.12 15.78
C ALA A 409 -30.14 20.59 15.77
N LYS A 410 -29.67 21.11 14.63
CA LYS A 410 -29.38 22.54 14.46
C LYS A 410 -30.61 23.35 14.04
N GLY A 411 -31.58 22.70 13.41
CA GLY A 411 -32.79 23.35 12.90
C GLY A 411 -33.80 23.71 13.98
N ASN A 412 -33.86 22.94 15.09
CA ASN A 412 -34.73 23.24 16.22
C ASN A 412 -33.96 23.92 17.36
N ALA A 413 -34.40 25.11 17.78
CA ALA A 413 -33.73 25.91 18.81
C ALA A 413 -33.64 25.21 20.19
N ASN A 414 -34.67 24.45 20.57
CA ASN A 414 -34.69 23.73 21.85
C ASN A 414 -33.66 22.60 21.83
N ILE A 415 -33.60 21.83 20.75
CA ILE A 415 -32.62 20.74 20.58
C ILE A 415 -31.18 21.29 20.47
N ALA A 416 -30.98 22.37 19.72
CA ALA A 416 -29.67 23.02 19.62
C ALA A 416 -29.19 23.51 21.00
N THR A 417 -30.09 24.09 21.80
CA THR A 417 -29.80 24.55 23.16
C THR A 417 -29.51 23.38 24.10
N PHE A 418 -30.24 22.26 23.95
CA PHE A 418 -30.01 21.04 24.70
C PHE A 418 -28.61 20.47 24.45
N PHE A 419 -28.19 20.32 23.18
CA PHE A 419 -26.83 19.83 22.87
C PHE A 419 -25.73 20.80 23.30
N THR A 420 -25.97 22.11 23.23
CA THR A 420 -25.06 23.11 23.78
C THR A 420 -24.89 22.92 25.30
N SER A 421 -25.99 22.69 26.00
CA SER A 421 -25.98 22.42 27.45
C SER A 421 -25.25 21.12 27.79
N CYS A 422 -25.44 20.06 27.00
CA CYS A 422 -24.69 18.82 27.15
C CYS A 422 -23.18 19.03 26.96
N ASN A 423 -22.77 19.79 25.94
CA ASN A 423 -21.36 20.08 25.69
C ASN A 423 -20.73 20.90 26.83
N SER A 424 -21.42 21.93 27.33
CA SER A 424 -20.97 22.68 28.52
C SER A 424 -20.83 21.77 29.73
N LEU A 425 -21.80 20.88 29.98
CA LEU A 425 -21.75 19.93 31.09
C LEU A 425 -20.51 19.02 31.03
N VAL A 426 -20.27 18.41 29.87
CA VAL A 426 -19.12 17.53 29.65
C VAL A 426 -17.80 18.29 29.75
N ASN A 427 -17.75 19.53 29.28
CA ASN A 427 -16.57 20.37 29.42
C ASN A 427 -16.31 20.74 30.88
N ILE A 428 -17.32 21.17 31.64
CA ILE A 428 -17.14 21.53 33.05
C ILE A 428 -16.70 20.33 33.87
N VAL A 429 -17.35 19.18 33.73
CA VAL A 429 -16.99 18.00 34.54
C VAL A 429 -15.68 17.38 34.04
N GLY A 430 -15.43 17.40 32.73
CA GLY A 430 -14.31 16.71 32.09
C GLY A 430 -13.03 17.53 31.88
N ALA A 431 -13.04 18.86 32.08
CA ALA A 431 -11.89 19.73 31.79
C ALA A 431 -10.76 19.67 32.83
N SER A 432 -10.99 19.16 34.04
CA SER A 432 -9.98 19.12 35.10
C SER A 432 -9.78 17.71 35.62
N CYS A 433 -8.52 17.29 35.81
CA CYS A 433 -8.19 16.01 36.43
C CYS A 433 -8.84 15.88 37.82
N LYS A 434 -8.79 16.93 38.65
CA LYS A 434 -9.46 16.96 39.98
C LYS A 434 -10.95 16.63 39.87
N ARG A 435 -11.67 17.27 38.94
CA ARG A 435 -13.12 17.06 38.73
C ARG A 435 -13.43 15.67 38.17
N ARG A 436 -12.55 15.13 37.32
CA ARG A 436 -12.65 13.76 36.81
C ARG A 436 -12.44 12.73 37.91
N ASP A 437 -11.47 12.93 38.79
CA ASP A 437 -11.20 12.05 39.91
C ASP A 437 -12.36 12.10 40.92
N MET A 438 -12.91 13.29 41.22
CA MET A 438 -14.12 13.43 42.03
C MET A 438 -15.33 12.68 41.43
N LEU A 439 -15.50 12.72 40.11
CA LEU A 439 -16.56 11.97 39.43
C LEU A 439 -16.33 10.45 39.55
N ARG A 440 -15.09 9.98 39.40
CA ARG A 440 -14.72 8.55 39.58
C ARG A 440 -14.97 8.09 41.01
N ASP A 441 -14.51 8.86 41.99
CA ASP A 441 -14.72 8.54 43.41
C ASP A 441 -16.21 8.45 43.74
N GLN A 442 -17.01 9.35 43.18
CA GLN A 442 -18.44 9.35 43.41
C GLN A 442 -19.14 8.18 42.71
N LEU A 443 -18.73 7.83 41.49
CA LEU A 443 -19.21 6.67 40.77
C LEU A 443 -18.86 5.37 41.52
N GLN A 444 -17.63 5.27 42.04
CA GLN A 444 -17.19 4.12 42.84
C GLN A 444 -18.04 3.96 44.10
N LYS A 445 -18.35 5.07 44.79
CA LYS A 445 -19.26 5.06 45.94
C LYS A 445 -20.67 4.61 45.56
N ASP A 446 -21.24 5.18 44.50
CA ASP A 446 -22.59 4.83 44.04
C ASP A 446 -22.66 3.35 43.58
N ILE A 447 -21.61 2.81 42.95
CA ILE A 447 -21.49 1.39 42.59
C ILE A 447 -21.37 0.51 43.83
N THR A 448 -20.55 0.90 44.81
CA THR A 448 -20.36 0.14 46.06
C THR A 448 -21.68 0.06 46.84
N GLU A 449 -22.39 1.18 46.99
CA GLU A 449 -23.71 1.24 47.62
C GLU A 449 -24.77 0.38 46.89
N ALA A 450 -24.66 0.23 45.57
CA ALA A 450 -25.59 -0.56 44.78
C ALA A 450 -25.23 -2.07 44.79
N LEU A 451 -23.94 -2.41 44.82
CA LEU A 451 -23.47 -3.78 45.03
C LEU A 451 -23.84 -4.30 46.43
N GLU A 452 -23.77 -3.45 47.46
CA GLU A 452 -24.23 -3.77 48.81
C GLU A 452 -25.75 -4.02 48.89
N LYS A 453 -26.51 -3.56 47.90
CA LYS A 453 -27.97 -3.74 47.78
C LYS A 453 -28.37 -4.83 46.78
N ASP A 454 -27.43 -5.62 46.29
CA ASP A 454 -27.63 -6.68 45.27
C ASP A 454 -28.34 -6.21 43.99
N THR A 455 -28.26 -4.91 43.64
CA THR A 455 -28.94 -4.36 42.45
C THR A 455 -28.16 -4.47 41.15
N PHE A 456 -26.88 -4.90 41.18
CA PHE A 456 -26.04 -5.07 40.00
C PHE A 456 -25.38 -6.46 39.90
N PRO A 457 -25.25 -7.03 38.69
CA PRO A 457 -24.48 -8.25 38.47
C PRO A 457 -22.97 -7.99 38.60
N THR A 458 -22.26 -8.93 39.22
CA THR A 458 -20.79 -8.91 39.37
C THR A 458 -20.12 -9.77 38.28
N GLY A 459 -19.03 -9.27 37.69
CA GLY A 459 -18.28 -9.99 36.65
C GLY A 459 -17.06 -9.23 36.13
N ARG A 460 -16.08 -9.96 35.55
CA ARG A 460 -14.89 -9.35 34.94
C ARG A 460 -15.28 -8.46 33.76
N GLY A 461 -14.93 -7.18 33.84
CA GLY A 461 -15.23 -6.17 32.81
C GLY A 461 -16.55 -5.41 32.99
N LEU A 462 -17.38 -5.79 33.97
CA LEU A 462 -18.56 -5.03 34.38
C LEU A 462 -18.15 -3.97 35.41
N ASN A 463 -18.84 -2.82 35.42
CA ASN A 463 -18.61 -1.70 36.35
C ASN A 463 -17.20 -1.07 36.28
N GLN A 464 -16.57 -1.07 35.10
CA GLN A 464 -15.28 -0.40 34.88
C GLN A 464 -15.38 1.11 35.11
N GLU A 465 -14.24 1.73 35.46
CA GLU A 465 -14.13 3.18 35.54
C GLU A 465 -14.57 3.83 34.22
N THR A 466 -15.57 4.71 34.31
CA THR A 466 -16.09 5.46 33.17
C THR A 466 -16.03 6.96 33.44
N CYS A 467 -15.92 7.74 32.37
CA CYS A 467 -16.01 9.20 32.39
C CYS A 467 -17.12 9.62 31.42
N LEU A 468 -17.60 10.86 31.55
CA LEU A 468 -18.42 11.47 30.52
C LEU A 468 -17.67 11.42 29.19
N LYS A 469 -18.21 10.67 28.23
CA LYS A 469 -17.68 10.63 26.88
C LYS A 469 -17.85 12.01 26.27
N ARG A 470 -16.78 12.56 25.69
CA ARG A 470 -16.89 13.76 24.86
C ARG A 470 -17.43 13.33 23.49
N PRO A 471 -18.47 13.98 22.98
CA PRO A 471 -18.86 13.77 21.60
C PRO A 471 -17.71 14.27 20.70
N GLY A 472 -17.45 13.55 19.62
CA GLY A 472 -16.60 14.04 18.54
C GLY A 472 -17.40 14.97 17.64
N ASP A 473 -16.81 16.12 17.29
CA ASP A 473 -17.49 17.18 16.51
C ASP A 473 -18.00 16.72 15.13
N THR A 474 -17.41 15.65 14.57
CA THR A 474 -17.67 15.15 13.21
C THR A 474 -18.55 13.89 13.12
N HIS A 475 -18.78 13.15 14.23
CA HIS A 475 -19.51 11.88 14.21
C HIS A 475 -20.67 11.91 15.21
N TRP A 476 -21.92 12.00 14.74
CA TRP A 476 -23.08 12.18 15.61
C TRP A 476 -23.42 10.94 16.45
N ASP A 477 -22.97 9.76 16.05
CA ASP A 477 -23.07 8.55 16.88
C ASP A 477 -22.37 8.71 18.25
N SER A 478 -21.32 9.53 18.31
CA SER A 478 -20.63 9.81 19.57
C SER A 478 -21.50 10.60 20.56
N HIS A 479 -22.49 11.36 20.07
CA HIS A 479 -23.47 12.03 20.92
C HIS A 479 -24.37 11.02 21.62
N TYR A 480 -24.75 9.93 20.95
CA TYR A 480 -25.53 8.86 21.60
C TYR A 480 -24.81 8.30 22.82
N GLY A 481 -23.52 7.97 22.67
CA GLY A 481 -22.67 7.52 23.79
C GLY A 481 -22.54 8.56 24.90
N THR A 482 -22.50 9.84 24.55
CA THR A 482 -22.49 10.96 25.52
C THR A 482 -23.80 11.02 26.31
N LEU A 483 -24.95 10.94 25.65
CA LEU A 483 -26.27 10.97 26.30
C LEU A 483 -26.45 9.78 27.25
N LEU A 484 -26.02 8.59 26.82
CA LEU A 484 -26.03 7.40 27.69
C LEU A 484 -25.17 7.61 28.94
N SER A 485 -23.96 8.18 28.80
CA SER A 485 -23.10 8.52 29.94
C SER A 485 -23.71 9.57 30.86
N ILE A 486 -24.40 10.58 30.33
CA ILE A 486 -25.08 11.60 31.16
C ILE A 486 -26.21 10.96 31.98
N ILE A 487 -27.00 10.08 31.37
CA ILE A 487 -28.10 9.38 32.05
C ILE A 487 -27.56 8.45 33.14
N SER A 488 -26.56 7.62 32.83
CA SER A 488 -26.02 6.66 33.79
C SER A 488 -25.28 7.32 34.95
N MET A 489 -24.65 8.48 34.72
CA MET A 489 -23.85 9.20 35.72
C MET A 489 -24.59 10.40 36.33
N PHE A 490 -25.89 10.55 36.09
CA PHE A 490 -26.63 11.78 36.39
C PHE A 490 -26.48 12.24 37.85
N LYS A 491 -26.70 11.32 38.81
CA LYS A 491 -26.56 11.59 40.26
C LYS A 491 -25.15 12.05 40.60
N SER A 492 -24.13 11.38 40.07
CA SER A 492 -22.73 11.70 40.33
C SER A 492 -22.34 13.05 39.71
N VAL A 493 -22.85 13.37 38.51
CA VAL A 493 -22.66 14.66 37.84
C VAL A 493 -23.27 15.80 38.64
N VAL A 494 -24.51 15.65 39.14
CA VAL A 494 -25.16 16.65 40.00
C VAL A 494 -24.34 16.91 41.27
N LYS A 495 -23.84 15.85 41.92
CA LYS A 495 -22.97 15.97 43.12
C LYS A 495 -21.68 16.73 42.81
N VAL A 496 -20.99 16.40 41.72
CA VAL A 496 -19.75 17.08 41.31
C VAL A 496 -20.01 18.56 41.02
N LEU A 497 -21.10 18.90 40.34
CA LEU A 497 -21.46 20.30 40.10
C LEU A 497 -21.73 21.08 41.38
N LYS A 498 -22.41 20.48 42.37
CA LYS A 498 -22.63 21.10 43.68
C LYS A 498 -21.29 21.37 44.40
N LEU A 499 -20.41 20.38 44.43
CA LEU A 499 -19.08 20.53 45.04
C LEU A 499 -18.25 21.62 44.35
N ILE A 500 -18.32 21.75 43.02
CA ILE A 500 -17.64 22.83 42.29
C ILE A 500 -18.17 24.20 42.70
N ILE A 501 -19.48 24.32 42.91
CA ILE A 501 -20.12 25.58 43.34
C ILE A 501 -19.71 25.93 44.77
N GLU A 502 -19.58 24.93 45.64
CA GLU A 502 -19.17 25.07 47.05
C GLU A 502 -17.67 25.38 47.21
N ASP A 503 -16.79 24.81 46.38
CA ASP A 503 -15.32 25.03 46.41
C ASP A 503 -14.92 26.48 46.03
N GLY A 504 -15.83 27.25 45.40
CA GLY A 504 -15.68 28.70 45.24
C GLY A 504 -14.58 29.20 44.28
N SER A 505 -13.96 28.34 43.44
CA SER A 505 -12.99 28.83 42.45
C SER A 505 -13.69 29.72 41.42
N THR A 506 -13.22 30.95 41.22
CA THR A 506 -13.86 31.96 40.35
C THR A 506 -14.00 31.50 38.89
N ASP A 507 -13.07 30.67 38.42
CA ASP A 507 -13.10 30.12 37.07
C ASP A 507 -14.11 28.98 36.98
N ASN A 508 -15.21 29.20 36.26
CA ASN A 508 -16.32 28.28 35.96
C ASN A 508 -17.50 28.23 36.96
N LEU A 509 -17.53 29.03 38.05
CA LEU A 509 -18.66 29.06 38.99
C LEU A 509 -20.00 29.35 38.30
N GLY A 510 -20.03 30.39 37.45
CA GLY A 510 -21.24 30.80 36.73
C GLY A 510 -21.73 29.72 35.75
N GLU A 511 -20.82 29.00 35.10
CA GLU A 511 -21.15 27.95 34.14
C GLU A 511 -21.60 26.65 34.84
N ALA A 512 -20.97 26.29 35.96
CA ALA A 512 -21.36 25.15 36.80
C ALA A 512 -22.75 25.36 37.41
N ASN A 513 -23.04 26.55 37.94
CA ASN A 513 -24.36 26.90 38.48
C ASN A 513 -25.44 26.92 37.38
N ARG A 514 -25.13 27.47 36.20
CA ARG A 514 -26.04 27.42 35.04
C ARG A 514 -26.34 25.97 34.63
N SER A 515 -25.30 25.13 34.55
CA SER A 515 -25.44 23.73 34.15
C SER A 515 -26.23 22.92 35.17
N LEU A 516 -25.97 23.12 36.47
CA LEU A 516 -26.72 22.46 37.55
C LEU A 516 -28.21 22.82 37.48
N ARG A 517 -28.55 24.11 37.34
CA ARG A 517 -29.94 24.54 37.18
C ARG A 517 -30.55 23.93 35.92
N GLY A 518 -29.84 24.00 34.80
CA GLY A 518 -30.29 23.49 33.51
C GLY A 518 -30.66 22.01 33.53
N ILE A 519 -29.78 21.15 34.07
CA ILE A 519 -30.03 19.70 34.10
C ILE A 519 -31.15 19.29 35.07
N GLN A 520 -31.51 20.15 36.01
CA GLN A 520 -32.59 19.92 36.98
C GLN A 520 -33.96 20.42 36.50
N TYR A 521 -34.10 20.83 35.24
CA TYR A 521 -35.40 21.12 34.63
C TYR A 521 -35.95 19.90 33.89
N PHE A 522 -37.27 19.70 34.00
CA PHE A 522 -37.99 18.66 33.25
C PHE A 522 -37.72 18.73 31.74
N GLU A 523 -37.68 19.94 31.18
CA GLU A 523 -37.42 20.14 29.74
C GLU A 523 -36.06 19.56 29.31
N PHE A 524 -35.01 19.70 30.12
CA PHE A 524 -33.71 19.10 29.81
C PHE A 524 -33.77 17.56 29.81
N VAL A 525 -34.42 16.98 30.84
CA VAL A 525 -34.58 15.53 30.95
C VAL A 525 -35.44 14.97 29.80
N PHE A 526 -36.50 15.67 29.43
CA PHE A 526 -37.33 15.30 28.29
C PHE A 526 -36.50 15.22 27.01
N HIS A 527 -35.75 16.28 26.68
CA HIS A 527 -34.86 16.30 25.52
C HIS A 527 -33.76 15.23 25.58
N LEU A 528 -33.23 14.93 26.77
CA LEU A 528 -32.23 13.90 27.00
C LEU A 528 -32.73 12.50 26.60
N PHE A 529 -33.90 12.10 27.10
CA PHE A 529 -34.49 10.80 26.78
C PHE A 529 -35.04 10.76 25.35
N PHE A 530 -35.59 11.87 24.86
CA PHE A 530 -36.11 11.95 23.50
C PHE A 530 -35.00 11.81 22.46
N MET A 531 -33.93 12.61 22.57
CA MET A 531 -32.79 12.52 21.65
C MET A 531 -32.03 11.22 21.82
N ARG A 532 -31.97 10.62 23.02
CA ARG A 532 -31.47 9.25 23.19
C ARG A 532 -32.28 8.26 22.35
N SER A 533 -33.61 8.39 22.31
CA SER A 533 -34.47 7.46 21.57
C SER A 533 -34.29 7.60 20.06
N ILE A 534 -34.22 8.83 19.53
CA ILE A 534 -33.93 9.10 18.11
C ILE A 534 -32.54 8.56 17.74
N LEU A 535 -31.50 8.97 18.48
CA LEU A 535 -30.12 8.57 18.17
C LEU A 535 -29.91 7.08 18.37
N GLY A 536 -30.63 6.45 19.32
CA GLY A 536 -30.62 5.00 19.51
C GLY A 536 -31.22 4.26 18.33
N ALA A 537 -32.35 4.74 17.79
CA ALA A 537 -32.96 4.15 16.59
C ALA A 537 -32.05 4.27 15.36
N THR A 538 -31.26 5.35 15.24
CA THR A 538 -30.36 5.55 14.10
C THR A 538 -28.96 4.96 14.29
N ASN A 539 -28.54 4.65 15.53
CA ASN A 539 -27.20 4.17 15.83
C ASN A 539 -26.90 2.82 15.17
N ASP A 540 -27.85 1.89 15.18
CA ASP A 540 -27.67 0.57 14.55
C ASP A 540 -27.52 0.69 13.03
N LEU A 541 -28.29 1.59 12.41
CA LEU A 541 -28.13 1.94 11.00
C LEU A 541 -26.74 2.53 10.74
N SER A 542 -26.29 3.49 11.55
CA SER A 542 -24.98 4.13 11.35
C SER A 542 -23.83 3.12 11.47
N GLN A 543 -23.85 2.27 12.50
CA GLN A 543 -22.85 1.21 12.67
C GLN A 543 -22.88 0.22 11.52
N ALA A 544 -24.07 -0.15 11.02
CA ALA A 544 -24.19 -1.04 9.89
C ALA A 544 -23.60 -0.43 8.61
N LEU A 545 -23.94 0.83 8.29
CA LEU A 545 -23.43 1.55 7.12
C LEU A 545 -21.90 1.70 7.12
N GLN A 546 -21.25 1.66 8.29
CA GLN A 546 -19.80 1.75 8.42
C GLN A 546 -19.05 0.42 8.20
N ARG A 547 -19.76 -0.70 8.00
CA ARG A 547 -19.10 -2.00 7.77
C ARG A 547 -18.62 -2.15 6.32
N LYS A 548 -17.48 -2.83 6.13
CA LYS A 548 -16.87 -3.10 4.80
C LYS A 548 -17.73 -3.99 3.90
N ASP A 549 -18.48 -4.90 4.51
CA ASP A 549 -19.24 -5.94 3.84
C ASP A 549 -20.65 -5.49 3.42
N GLN A 550 -21.00 -4.21 3.61
CA GLN A 550 -22.30 -3.71 3.17
C GLN A 550 -22.39 -3.62 1.66
N ASP A 551 -23.47 -4.18 1.13
CA ASP A 551 -23.98 -3.86 -0.19
C ASP A 551 -25.13 -2.85 -0.10
N ILE A 552 -25.41 -2.25 -1.25
CA ILE A 552 -26.42 -1.19 -1.41
C ILE A 552 -27.82 -1.68 -1.00
N GLY A 553 -28.19 -2.92 -1.36
CA GLY A 553 -29.53 -3.45 -1.11
C GLY A 553 -29.80 -3.63 0.38
N ASN A 554 -28.83 -4.19 1.11
CA ASN A 554 -28.93 -4.30 2.56
C ASN A 554 -28.96 -2.92 3.24
N ALA A 555 -28.12 -1.98 2.79
CA ALA A 555 -28.10 -0.63 3.32
C ALA A 555 -29.45 0.09 3.17
N MET A 556 -30.09 -0.01 1.99
CA MET A 556 -31.42 0.57 1.77
C MET A 556 -32.51 -0.09 2.60
N THR A 557 -32.42 -1.41 2.82
CA THR A 557 -33.35 -2.13 3.70
C THR A 557 -33.23 -1.63 5.14
N LEU A 558 -32.01 -1.42 5.64
CA LEU A 558 -31.78 -0.88 6.97
C LEU A 558 -32.28 0.57 7.10
N VAL A 559 -32.10 1.40 6.06
CA VAL A 559 -32.66 2.75 6.02
C VAL A 559 -34.19 2.70 6.14
N LYS A 560 -34.85 1.80 5.41
CA LYS A 560 -36.30 1.60 5.50
C LYS A 560 -36.74 1.17 6.90
N VAL A 561 -36.08 0.17 7.49
CA VAL A 561 -36.37 -0.28 8.86
C VAL A 561 -36.22 0.88 9.87
N CYS A 562 -35.18 1.70 9.73
CA CYS A 562 -35.00 2.88 10.57
C CYS A 562 -36.13 3.91 10.40
N LYS A 563 -36.58 4.17 9.17
CA LYS A 563 -37.72 5.05 8.90
C LYS A 563 -39.01 4.50 9.52
N ASP A 564 -39.27 3.20 9.37
CA ASP A 564 -40.44 2.52 9.95
C ASP A 564 -40.42 2.59 11.48
N GLN A 565 -39.25 2.42 12.11
CA GLN A 565 -39.09 2.54 13.56
C GLN A 565 -39.36 3.97 14.05
N LEU A 566 -38.87 5.00 13.34
CA LEU A 566 -39.15 6.40 13.66
C LEU A 566 -40.65 6.71 13.48
N GLN A 567 -41.29 6.19 12.44
CA GLN A 567 -42.73 6.34 12.23
C GLN A 567 -43.53 5.68 13.36
N HIS A 568 -43.18 4.46 13.74
CA HIS A 568 -43.80 3.77 14.87
C HIS A 568 -43.62 4.55 16.18
N MET A 569 -42.42 5.13 16.39
CA MET A 569 -42.15 5.97 17.55
C MET A 569 -43.06 7.20 17.59
N ARG A 570 -43.25 7.89 16.44
CA ARG A 570 -44.16 9.04 16.31
C ARG A 570 -45.58 8.71 16.74
N GLU A 571 -46.07 7.52 16.37
CA GLU A 571 -47.47 7.13 16.58
C GLU A 571 -47.73 6.61 17.99
N ASN A 572 -46.81 5.81 18.54
CA ASN A 572 -47.11 4.97 19.70
C ASN A 572 -46.22 5.21 20.93
N ALA A 573 -45.08 5.90 20.79
CA ALA A 573 -44.07 5.90 21.86
C ALA A 573 -44.11 7.12 22.81
N PHE A 574 -44.96 8.11 22.57
CA PHE A 574 -44.98 9.33 23.38
C PHE A 574 -45.27 9.05 24.87
N GLU A 575 -46.32 8.28 25.18
CA GLU A 575 -46.71 8.01 26.56
C GLU A 575 -45.61 7.23 27.30
N ALA A 576 -45.04 6.20 26.65
CA ALA A 576 -43.93 5.43 27.21
C ALA A 576 -42.68 6.29 27.48
N LEU A 577 -42.36 7.24 26.58
CA LEU A 577 -41.27 8.19 26.79
C LEU A 577 -41.58 9.11 27.98
N LEU A 578 -42.81 9.62 28.07
CA LEU A 578 -43.24 10.50 29.15
C LEU A 578 -43.17 9.81 30.52
N ASP A 579 -43.59 8.55 30.60
CA ASP A 579 -43.50 7.72 31.81
C ASP A 579 -42.04 7.52 32.24
N GLN A 580 -41.14 7.23 31.28
CA GLN A 580 -39.71 7.09 31.56
C GLN A 580 -39.10 8.40 32.08
N VAL A 581 -39.42 9.52 31.45
CA VAL A 581 -38.95 10.86 31.87
C VAL A 581 -39.47 11.20 33.26
N SER A 582 -40.75 10.94 33.53
CA SER A 582 -41.39 11.23 34.81
C SER A 582 -40.82 10.38 35.95
N SER A 583 -40.60 9.08 35.70
CA SER A 583 -39.94 8.17 36.63
C SER A 583 -38.51 8.62 36.95
N PHE A 584 -37.74 8.99 35.91
CA PHE A 584 -36.38 9.51 36.10
C PHE A 584 -36.36 10.82 36.90
N CYS A 585 -37.26 11.75 36.60
CA CYS A 585 -37.40 12.99 37.35
C CYS A 585 -37.75 12.73 38.82
N GLY A 586 -38.67 11.80 39.10
CA GLY A 586 -39.02 11.40 40.47
C GLY A 586 -37.85 10.78 41.24
N GLN A 587 -37.00 9.99 40.59
CA GLN A 587 -35.79 9.41 41.21
C GLN A 587 -34.71 10.44 41.56
N HIS A 588 -34.76 11.63 40.93
CA HIS A 588 -33.75 12.67 41.06
C HIS A 588 -34.28 13.98 41.64
N ASP A 589 -35.48 13.96 42.23
CA ASP A 589 -36.15 15.12 42.85
C ASP A 589 -36.31 16.31 41.89
N ILE A 590 -36.61 16.03 40.61
CA ILE A 590 -36.88 17.03 39.58
C ILE A 590 -38.39 17.24 39.48
N PHE A 591 -38.82 18.50 39.50
CA PHE A 591 -40.24 18.86 39.37
C PHE A 591 -40.80 18.44 38.01
N VAL A 592 -41.87 17.66 38.02
CA VAL A 592 -42.64 17.27 36.84
C VAL A 592 -43.83 18.23 36.69
N PRO A 593 -43.93 19.01 35.60
CA PRO A 593 -45.06 19.91 35.38
C PRO A 593 -46.34 19.11 35.12
N ASN A 594 -47.48 19.68 35.52
CA ASN A 594 -48.77 19.11 35.16
C ASN A 594 -49.02 19.30 33.65
N MET A 595 -49.31 18.21 32.95
CA MET A 595 -49.46 18.18 31.50
C MET A 595 -50.68 18.97 31.00
N ASP A 596 -51.69 19.16 31.86
CA ASP A 596 -52.92 19.91 31.54
C ASP A 596 -52.78 21.42 31.81
N ASP A 597 -51.72 21.85 32.51
CA ASP A 597 -51.50 23.26 32.81
C ASP A 597 -51.11 24.06 31.56
N ALA A 598 -51.40 25.35 31.59
CA ALA A 598 -51.04 26.28 30.53
C ALA A 598 -49.51 26.41 30.40
N TYR A 599 -48.98 26.09 29.22
CA TYR A 599 -47.60 26.33 28.85
C TYR A 599 -47.41 27.78 28.38
N VAL A 600 -46.48 28.49 29.01
CA VAL A 600 -46.12 29.87 28.66
C VAL A 600 -44.75 29.87 27.98
N ALA A 601 -44.74 30.08 26.65
CA ALA A 601 -43.51 30.24 25.90
C ALA A 601 -42.80 31.56 26.28
N GLN A 602 -41.53 31.49 26.69
CA GLN A 602 -40.73 32.65 27.13
C GLN A 602 -40.55 33.75 26.05
N TRP A 603 -40.82 33.46 24.78
CA TRP A 603 -40.50 34.34 23.64
C TRP A 603 -41.71 34.84 22.82
N ARG A 604 -42.95 34.49 23.20
CA ARG A 604 -44.16 34.97 22.49
C ARG A 604 -44.82 36.13 23.25
N SER A 605 -45.18 37.19 22.51
CA SER A 605 -45.95 38.31 23.06
C SER A 605 -47.24 37.81 23.70
N HIS A 606 -47.44 38.14 24.98
CA HIS A 606 -48.55 37.68 25.82
C HIS A 606 -49.94 38.10 25.30
N ARG A 607 -50.01 38.95 24.28
CA ARG A 607 -51.25 39.62 23.90
C ARG A 607 -52.09 38.88 22.85
N ARG A 608 -51.60 37.83 22.17
CA ARG A 608 -52.36 37.13 21.09
C ARG A 608 -52.02 35.65 20.85
N ALA A 609 -51.24 34.98 21.70
CA ALA A 609 -50.95 33.56 21.49
C ALA A 609 -52.04 32.65 22.10
N PRO A 610 -52.47 31.57 21.43
CA PRO A 610 -53.36 30.58 22.04
C PRO A 610 -52.69 29.97 23.27
N ILE A 611 -53.46 29.78 24.34
CA ILE A 611 -53.01 29.04 25.54
C ILE A 611 -52.87 27.58 25.11
N ILE A 612 -51.65 27.11 25.00
CA ILE A 612 -51.34 25.69 24.74
C ILE A 612 -51.03 25.00 26.06
N THR A 613 -51.33 23.71 26.19
CA THR A 613 -51.00 22.93 27.38
C THR A 613 -49.56 22.42 27.32
N HIS A 614 -48.99 22.03 28.47
CA HIS A 614 -47.71 21.32 28.50
C HIS A 614 -47.74 20.04 27.66
N LEU A 615 -48.85 19.29 27.68
CA LEU A 615 -49.04 18.11 26.84
C LEU A 615 -48.91 18.45 25.35
N HIS A 616 -49.59 19.52 24.90
CA HIS A 616 -49.52 19.94 23.51
C HIS A 616 -48.10 20.36 23.12
N HIS A 617 -47.43 21.12 23.97
CA HIS A 617 -46.06 21.57 23.73
C HIS A 617 -45.09 20.37 23.57
N TYR A 618 -45.05 19.44 24.52
CA TYR A 618 -44.11 18.31 24.45
C TYR A 618 -44.48 17.29 23.38
N ARG A 619 -45.78 17.01 23.19
CA ARG A 619 -46.25 16.01 22.21
C ARG A 619 -46.21 16.51 20.78
N VAL A 620 -46.76 17.69 20.53
CA VAL A 620 -46.98 18.21 19.17
C VAL A 620 -45.80 19.07 18.73
N ASP A 621 -45.49 20.14 19.48
CA ASP A 621 -44.47 21.12 19.08
C ASP A 621 -43.04 20.56 19.13
N ILE A 622 -42.77 19.58 20.00
CA ILE A 622 -41.45 18.96 20.16
C ILE A 622 -41.45 17.55 19.56
N PHE A 623 -42.14 16.59 20.18
CA PHE A 623 -42.00 15.17 19.84
C PHE A 623 -42.40 14.84 18.40
N ILE A 624 -43.64 15.14 18.00
CA ILE A 624 -44.13 14.86 16.65
C ILE A 624 -43.35 15.67 15.61
N GLN A 625 -43.22 16.99 15.81
CA GLN A 625 -42.55 17.87 14.85
C GLN A 625 -41.09 17.44 14.58
N ILE A 626 -40.32 17.07 15.60
CA ILE A 626 -38.92 16.67 15.43
C ILE A 626 -38.82 15.31 14.73
N ILE A 627 -39.68 14.35 15.04
CA ILE A 627 -39.68 13.06 14.33
C ILE A 627 -40.10 13.24 12.87
N GLU A 628 -41.12 14.05 12.58
CA GLU A 628 -41.54 14.37 11.22
C GLU A 628 -40.43 15.06 10.43
N TRP A 629 -39.71 16.00 11.05
CA TRP A 629 -38.56 16.63 10.41
C TRP A 629 -37.43 15.63 10.16
N GLN A 630 -37.15 14.73 11.11
CA GLN A 630 -36.15 13.68 10.93
C GLN A 630 -36.52 12.73 9.79
N LEU A 631 -37.78 12.33 9.69
CA LEU A 631 -38.30 11.52 8.59
C LEU A 631 -38.23 12.27 7.26
N ALA A 632 -38.56 13.56 7.24
CA ALA A 632 -38.48 14.40 6.05
C ALA A 632 -37.03 14.53 5.55
N GLU A 633 -36.06 14.76 6.44
CA GLU A 633 -34.63 14.80 6.09
C GLU A 633 -34.13 13.44 5.58
N LEU A 634 -34.51 12.33 6.23
CA LEU A 634 -34.18 10.98 5.77
C LEU A 634 -34.80 10.66 4.41
N ASN A 635 -36.04 11.07 4.16
CA ASN A 635 -36.71 10.87 2.87
C ASN A 635 -36.10 11.73 1.78
N HIS A 636 -35.74 12.98 2.07
CA HIS A 636 -35.09 13.85 1.11
C HIS A 636 -33.70 13.33 0.71
N ARG A 637 -32.92 12.82 1.68
CA ARG A 637 -31.54 12.36 1.46
C ARG A 637 -31.44 10.94 0.93
N PHE A 638 -32.37 10.06 1.32
CA PHE A 638 -32.51 8.68 0.86
C PHE A 638 -33.83 8.49 0.09
N ASN A 639 -34.05 9.33 -0.93
CA ASN A 639 -35.23 9.19 -1.79
C ASN A 639 -35.04 7.97 -2.71
N GLU A 640 -35.95 7.01 -2.63
CA GLU A 640 -36.00 5.83 -3.50
C GLU A 640 -36.17 6.21 -4.98
N GLU A 641 -36.83 7.33 -5.27
CA GLU A 641 -37.09 7.78 -6.65
C GLU A 641 -35.84 8.35 -7.36
N ASN A 642 -34.82 8.81 -6.64
CA ASN A 642 -33.68 9.54 -7.21
C ASN A 642 -32.49 8.69 -7.62
N THR A 643 -32.58 7.37 -7.54
CA THR A 643 -31.57 6.53 -8.17
C THR A 643 -32.23 5.28 -8.71
N GLU A 644 -32.83 5.42 -9.88
CA GLU A 644 -33.26 4.32 -10.77
C GLU A 644 -32.22 3.17 -10.78
N LEU A 645 -30.93 3.52 -10.73
CA LEU A 645 -29.80 2.61 -10.52
C LEU A 645 -29.97 1.68 -9.30
N LEU A 646 -30.28 2.20 -8.10
CA LEU A 646 -30.40 1.42 -6.86
C LEU A 646 -31.66 0.53 -6.90
N LEU A 647 -32.77 1.03 -7.45
CA LEU A 647 -33.99 0.24 -7.64
C LEU A 647 -33.77 -0.95 -8.58
N CYS A 648 -32.96 -0.77 -9.62
CA CYS A 648 -32.61 -1.88 -10.51
C CYS A 648 -31.65 -2.88 -9.84
N LEU A 649 -30.78 -2.39 -8.94
CA LEU A 649 -29.79 -3.19 -8.21
C LEU A 649 -30.44 -4.13 -7.18
N THR A 650 -31.51 -3.69 -6.51
CA THR A 650 -32.27 -4.55 -5.57
C THR A 650 -32.93 -5.76 -6.26
N CYS A 651 -33.17 -5.69 -7.57
CA CYS A 651 -33.74 -6.78 -8.35
C CYS A 651 -32.79 -7.99 -8.49
N LEU A 652 -31.50 -7.81 -8.21
CA LEU A 652 -30.51 -8.89 -8.23
C LEU A 652 -30.44 -9.66 -6.89
N SER A 653 -31.18 -9.23 -5.86
CA SER A 653 -31.10 -9.86 -4.54
C SER A 653 -31.60 -11.31 -4.56
N PRO A 654 -30.85 -12.27 -3.95
CA PRO A 654 -31.31 -13.64 -3.77
C PRO A 654 -32.35 -13.80 -2.65
N ASP A 655 -32.61 -12.74 -1.87
CA ASP A 655 -33.49 -12.79 -0.70
C ASP A 655 -34.89 -13.34 -1.05
N ASP A 656 -35.44 -14.14 -0.14
CA ASP A 656 -36.75 -14.79 -0.26
C ASP A 656 -36.92 -15.51 -1.60
N SER A 657 -35.86 -16.21 -2.04
CA SER A 657 -35.83 -16.94 -3.31
C SER A 657 -36.04 -16.03 -4.54
N PHE A 658 -35.33 -14.90 -4.54
CA PHE A 658 -35.32 -13.91 -5.62
C PHE A 658 -36.70 -13.29 -5.87
N ILE A 659 -37.46 -12.98 -4.81
CA ILE A 659 -38.82 -12.42 -4.94
C ILE A 659 -38.81 -11.04 -5.61
N ALA A 660 -37.76 -10.25 -5.37
CA ALA A 660 -37.58 -8.91 -5.92
C ALA A 660 -37.14 -8.90 -7.40
N PHE A 661 -36.90 -10.07 -8.01
CA PHE A 661 -36.40 -10.14 -9.38
C PHE A 661 -37.40 -9.60 -10.39
N ASP A 662 -36.97 -8.59 -11.14
CA ASP A 662 -37.71 -7.96 -12.23
C ASP A 662 -36.80 -7.87 -13.46
N LYS A 663 -37.15 -8.62 -14.51
CA LYS A 663 -36.37 -8.72 -15.75
C LYS A 663 -36.14 -7.35 -16.39
N GLN A 664 -37.16 -6.49 -16.42
CA GLN A 664 -37.08 -5.20 -17.11
C GLN A 664 -36.19 -4.23 -16.35
N LYS A 665 -36.27 -4.22 -15.02
CA LYS A 665 -35.37 -3.43 -14.18
C LYS A 665 -33.93 -3.90 -14.26
N VAL A 666 -33.69 -5.22 -14.34
CA VAL A 666 -32.31 -5.73 -14.52
C VAL A 666 -31.74 -5.37 -15.90
N LEU A 667 -32.55 -5.39 -16.96
CA LEU A 667 -32.12 -4.89 -18.28
C LEU A 667 -31.84 -3.39 -18.24
N ARG A 668 -32.70 -2.61 -17.59
CA ARG A 668 -32.49 -1.19 -17.36
C ARG A 668 -31.19 -0.91 -16.61
N PHE A 669 -30.80 -1.78 -15.67
CA PHE A 669 -29.52 -1.69 -15.00
C PHE A 669 -28.35 -1.78 -15.99
N ALA A 670 -28.41 -2.72 -16.93
CA ALA A 670 -27.38 -2.91 -17.94
C ALA A 670 -27.25 -1.71 -18.90
N GLU A 671 -28.36 -1.02 -19.19
CA GLU A 671 -28.37 0.18 -20.03
C GLU A 671 -27.59 1.36 -19.43
N PHE A 672 -27.40 1.40 -18.10
CA PHE A 672 -26.53 2.39 -17.47
C PHE A 672 -25.05 2.19 -17.82
N TYR A 673 -24.67 1.02 -18.33
CA TYR A 673 -23.29 0.67 -18.64
C TYR A 673 -23.11 0.38 -20.15
N PRO A 674 -23.33 1.37 -21.04
CA PRO A 674 -23.31 1.15 -22.49
C PRO A 674 -21.91 0.79 -23.04
N GLN A 675 -20.85 1.03 -22.26
CA GLN A 675 -19.49 0.59 -22.60
C GLN A 675 -19.24 -0.89 -22.26
N ASP A 676 -19.99 -1.45 -21.30
CA ASP A 676 -19.87 -2.84 -20.87
C ASP A 676 -20.91 -3.75 -21.53
N PHE A 677 -22.06 -3.19 -21.92
CA PHE A 677 -23.13 -3.89 -22.62
C PHE A 677 -23.44 -3.18 -23.94
N ASN A 678 -22.99 -3.76 -25.05
CA ASN A 678 -23.41 -3.30 -26.36
C ASN A 678 -24.85 -3.79 -26.67
N PRO A 679 -25.53 -3.27 -27.72
CA PRO A 679 -26.90 -3.67 -28.03
C PRO A 679 -27.11 -5.18 -28.26
N ARG A 680 -26.08 -5.90 -28.73
CA ARG A 680 -26.16 -7.37 -28.87
C ARG A 680 -26.05 -8.07 -27.52
N ASP A 681 -25.19 -7.58 -26.63
CA ASP A 681 -25.05 -8.10 -25.27
C ASP A 681 -26.33 -7.90 -24.46
N LEU A 682 -27.05 -6.79 -24.65
CA LEU A 682 -28.36 -6.57 -24.00
C LEU A 682 -29.39 -7.62 -24.42
N LEU A 683 -29.45 -7.97 -25.71
CA LEU A 683 -30.33 -9.05 -26.20
C LEU A 683 -29.92 -10.42 -25.64
N ALA A 684 -28.61 -10.71 -25.62
CA ALA A 684 -28.10 -11.96 -25.05
C ALA A 684 -28.36 -12.06 -23.53
N LEU A 685 -28.20 -10.96 -22.81
CA LEU A 685 -28.56 -10.84 -21.39
C LEU A 685 -30.06 -11.07 -21.20
N GLU A 686 -30.90 -10.49 -22.06
CA GLU A 686 -32.34 -10.66 -22.01
C GLU A 686 -32.76 -12.13 -22.08
N ASP A 687 -32.16 -12.89 -23.00
CA ASP A 687 -32.39 -14.34 -23.13
C ASP A 687 -31.82 -15.11 -21.92
N GLN A 688 -30.62 -14.73 -21.46
CA GLN A 688 -29.93 -15.37 -20.35
C GLN A 688 -30.68 -15.21 -19.01
N LEU A 689 -31.30 -14.06 -18.76
CA LEU A 689 -31.99 -13.73 -17.51
C LEU A 689 -33.11 -14.71 -17.16
N GLN A 690 -33.88 -15.15 -18.17
CA GLN A 690 -35.00 -16.07 -17.94
C GLN A 690 -34.53 -17.47 -17.55
N ILE A 691 -33.45 -17.94 -18.18
CA ILE A 691 -32.83 -19.23 -17.86
C ILE A 691 -32.15 -19.16 -16.49
N TYR A 692 -31.44 -18.06 -16.23
CA TYR A 692 -30.78 -17.79 -14.95
C TYR A 692 -31.76 -17.88 -13.79
N ILE A 693 -32.86 -17.11 -13.80
CA ILE A 693 -33.76 -17.03 -12.64
C ILE A 693 -34.44 -18.37 -12.36
N ASN A 694 -34.83 -19.09 -13.41
CA ASN A 694 -35.42 -20.42 -13.28
C ASN A 694 -34.42 -21.40 -12.66
N HIS A 695 -33.17 -21.40 -13.13
CA HIS A 695 -32.13 -22.25 -12.57
C HIS A 695 -31.83 -21.93 -11.11
N MET A 696 -31.64 -20.64 -10.77
CA MET A 696 -31.35 -20.21 -9.40
C MET A 696 -32.46 -20.60 -8.42
N ARG A 697 -33.73 -20.42 -8.80
CA ARG A 697 -34.88 -20.77 -7.94
C ARG A 697 -35.06 -22.29 -7.74
N THR A 698 -34.63 -23.11 -8.70
CA THR A 698 -34.70 -24.58 -8.56
C THR A 698 -33.60 -25.17 -7.70
N MET A 699 -32.49 -24.46 -7.55
CA MET A 699 -31.31 -24.95 -6.86
C MET A 699 -31.35 -24.64 -5.35
N THR A 700 -31.41 -25.68 -4.53
CA THR A 700 -31.50 -25.57 -3.05
C THR A 700 -30.34 -24.82 -2.40
N HIS A 701 -29.18 -24.74 -3.05
CA HIS A 701 -28.03 -23.99 -2.52
C HIS A 701 -28.13 -22.48 -2.68
N PHE A 702 -29.10 -21.97 -3.46
CA PHE A 702 -29.40 -20.55 -3.60
C PHE A 702 -30.61 -20.11 -2.76
N SER A 703 -31.42 -21.03 -2.23
CA SER A 703 -32.71 -20.71 -1.60
C SER A 703 -32.60 -20.02 -0.23
N GLN A 704 -31.44 -20.05 0.42
CA GLN A 704 -31.20 -19.41 1.73
C GLN A 704 -30.13 -18.32 1.68
N LEU A 705 -29.66 -17.93 0.49
CA LEU A 705 -28.67 -16.88 0.36
C LEU A 705 -29.29 -15.53 0.72
N LYS A 706 -28.48 -14.68 1.35
CA LYS A 706 -28.85 -13.31 1.70
C LYS A 706 -27.88 -12.31 1.10
N GLY A 707 -28.42 -11.30 0.43
CA GLY A 707 -27.63 -10.23 -0.20
C GLY A 707 -26.82 -10.68 -1.42
N ILE A 708 -26.51 -9.72 -2.28
CA ILE A 708 -25.86 -9.95 -3.58
C ILE A 708 -24.40 -10.42 -3.48
N GLY A 709 -23.72 -10.12 -2.38
CA GLY A 709 -22.33 -10.57 -2.16
C GLY A 709 -22.24 -12.09 -1.95
N SER A 710 -23.17 -12.67 -1.20
CA SER A 710 -23.21 -14.13 -1.01
C SER A 710 -23.58 -14.86 -2.30
N LEU A 711 -24.45 -14.26 -3.12
CA LEU A 711 -24.80 -14.73 -4.45
C LEU A 711 -23.58 -14.78 -5.38
N ALA A 712 -22.80 -13.69 -5.46
CA ALA A 712 -21.60 -13.64 -6.30
C ALA A 712 -20.59 -14.72 -5.91
N ARG A 713 -20.26 -14.85 -4.62
CA ARG A 713 -19.38 -15.91 -4.12
C ARG A 713 -19.90 -17.30 -4.48
N LYS A 714 -21.20 -17.55 -4.29
CA LYS A 714 -21.81 -18.85 -4.60
C LYS A 714 -21.78 -19.17 -6.10
N MET A 715 -22.00 -18.17 -6.96
CA MET A 715 -21.90 -18.33 -8.41
C MET A 715 -20.47 -18.65 -8.85
N VAL A 716 -19.46 -18.10 -8.16
CA VAL A 716 -18.06 -18.48 -8.39
C VAL A 716 -17.80 -19.91 -7.95
N GLU A 717 -18.15 -20.26 -6.72
CA GLU A 717 -17.97 -21.60 -6.14
C GLU A 717 -18.59 -22.71 -7.02
N LYS A 718 -19.75 -22.44 -7.63
CA LYS A 718 -20.47 -23.39 -8.49
C LYS A 718 -20.07 -23.31 -9.97
N GLY A 719 -19.14 -22.42 -10.34
CA GLY A 719 -18.74 -22.21 -11.74
C GLY A 719 -19.79 -21.52 -12.61
N LEU A 720 -20.91 -21.08 -12.04
CA LEU A 720 -22.04 -20.48 -12.75
C LEU A 720 -21.75 -19.07 -13.27
N HIS A 721 -20.74 -18.38 -12.72
CA HIS A 721 -20.24 -17.11 -13.26
C HIS A 721 -19.80 -17.20 -14.73
N ARG A 722 -19.41 -18.40 -15.23
CA ARG A 722 -19.05 -18.62 -16.64
C ARG A 722 -20.27 -18.87 -17.51
N THR A 723 -21.26 -19.58 -16.97
CA THR A 723 -22.52 -19.89 -17.66
C THR A 723 -23.42 -18.67 -17.78
N TYR A 724 -23.49 -17.87 -16.72
CA TYR A 724 -24.27 -16.64 -16.63
C TYR A 724 -23.36 -15.43 -16.55
N ASN A 725 -22.46 -15.32 -17.53
CA ASN A 725 -21.44 -14.27 -17.61
C ASN A 725 -22.00 -12.84 -17.58
N TYR A 726 -23.10 -12.57 -18.30
CA TYR A 726 -23.70 -11.22 -18.33
C TYR A 726 -24.38 -10.89 -16.99
N VAL A 727 -25.08 -11.85 -16.39
CA VAL A 727 -25.66 -11.66 -15.05
C VAL A 727 -24.58 -11.47 -13.99
N TYR A 728 -23.48 -12.25 -14.07
CA TYR A 728 -22.36 -12.12 -13.14
C TYR A 728 -21.60 -10.79 -13.33
N LEU A 729 -21.51 -10.28 -14.56
CA LEU A 729 -21.00 -8.94 -14.84
C LEU A 729 -21.86 -7.86 -14.16
N LEU A 730 -23.20 -7.93 -14.27
CA LEU A 730 -24.08 -7.01 -13.54
C LEU A 730 -23.90 -7.10 -12.03
N LEU A 731 -23.82 -8.31 -11.48
CA LEU A 731 -23.54 -8.51 -10.05
C LEU A 731 -22.20 -7.88 -9.64
N THR A 732 -21.18 -8.02 -10.48
CA THR A 732 -19.85 -7.44 -10.24
C THR A 732 -19.90 -5.91 -10.25
N LEU A 733 -20.59 -5.30 -11.23
CA LEU A 733 -20.79 -3.86 -11.30
C LEU A 733 -21.55 -3.33 -10.08
N ALA A 734 -22.62 -4.03 -9.69
CA ALA A 734 -23.43 -3.71 -8.52
C ALA A 734 -22.61 -3.75 -7.21
N LEU A 735 -21.80 -4.78 -7.01
CA LEU A 735 -20.96 -4.94 -5.81
C LEU A 735 -19.77 -3.98 -5.76
N THR A 736 -19.28 -3.56 -6.92
CA THR A 736 -18.19 -2.58 -7.06
C THR A 736 -18.62 -1.19 -6.61
N LEU A 737 -19.91 -0.85 -6.72
CA LEU A 737 -20.42 0.45 -6.31
C LEU A 737 -20.25 0.70 -4.80
N PRO A 738 -19.75 1.89 -4.40
CA PRO A 738 -19.49 2.20 -3.00
C PRO A 738 -20.77 2.55 -2.22
N VAL A 739 -20.88 2.08 -0.97
CA VAL A 739 -21.98 2.45 -0.05
C VAL A 739 -21.55 3.52 0.96
N ALA A 740 -20.35 3.36 1.52
CA ALA A 740 -19.81 4.24 2.54
C ALA A 740 -18.30 4.42 2.41
N THR A 741 -17.79 5.53 2.95
CA THR A 741 -16.35 5.88 3.00
C THR A 741 -15.68 5.41 4.30
N ALA A 742 -16.28 4.47 5.06
CA ALA A 742 -15.78 4.05 6.37
C ALA A 742 -14.38 3.41 6.35
N SER A 743 -13.94 2.87 5.21
CA SER A 743 -12.53 2.46 5.03
C SER A 743 -11.57 3.65 4.96
N VAL A 744 -12.01 4.76 4.39
CA VAL A 744 -11.26 6.02 4.36
C VAL A 744 -11.19 6.64 5.76
N GLU A 745 -12.31 6.68 6.50
CA GLU A 745 -12.35 7.18 7.88
C GLU A 745 -11.41 6.39 8.82
N ARG A 746 -11.34 5.07 8.66
CA ARG A 746 -10.38 4.23 9.40
C ARG A 746 -8.93 4.51 9.00
N ALA A 747 -8.67 4.89 7.76
CA ALA A 747 -7.32 5.31 7.35
C ALA A 747 -6.91 6.59 8.09
N PHE A 748 -7.82 7.55 8.29
CA PHE A 748 -7.55 8.73 9.12
C PHE A 748 -7.35 8.39 10.60
N SER A 749 -8.10 7.43 11.13
CA SER A 749 -7.87 6.93 12.49
C SER A 749 -6.48 6.30 12.62
N ALA A 750 -6.05 5.49 11.64
CA ALA A 750 -4.71 4.93 11.58
C ALA A 750 -3.62 6.01 11.40
N MET A 751 -3.93 7.09 10.66
CA MET A 751 -3.06 8.25 10.53
C MET A 751 -2.74 8.89 11.87
N ASN A 752 -3.67 8.94 12.84
CA ASN A 752 -3.37 9.47 14.18
C ASN A 752 -2.41 8.57 14.98
N ILE A 753 -2.33 7.27 14.67
CA ILE A 753 -1.36 6.34 15.25
C ILE A 753 0.01 6.55 14.59
N VAL A 754 0.04 6.65 13.27
CA VAL A 754 1.27 6.81 12.48
C VAL A 754 1.78 8.26 12.50
N LYS A 755 0.97 9.27 12.79
CA LYS A 755 1.40 10.67 12.88
C LYS A 755 0.78 11.27 14.12
N GLY A 756 1.34 10.89 15.27
CA GLY A 756 0.94 11.43 16.56
C GLY A 756 1.55 12.81 16.83
N PRO A 757 1.15 13.47 17.93
CA PRO A 757 1.69 14.77 18.36
C PRO A 757 3.21 14.79 18.52
N LEU A 758 3.79 13.68 19.02
CA LEU A 758 5.23 13.51 19.18
C LEU A 758 5.96 13.17 17.85
N ARG A 759 5.21 12.84 16.78
CA ARG A 759 5.72 12.43 15.46
C ARG A 759 5.12 13.27 14.34
N ASN A 760 4.99 14.58 14.56
CA ASN A 760 4.29 15.47 13.63
C ASN A 760 5.15 15.98 12.45
N ARG A 761 6.48 15.77 12.47
CA ARG A 761 7.41 16.23 11.41
C ARG A 761 7.63 15.23 10.27
N MET A 762 6.69 14.32 10.04
CA MET A 762 6.76 13.38 8.92
C MET A 762 6.48 14.11 7.59
N GLY A 763 7.33 13.88 6.59
CA GLY A 763 7.06 14.32 5.22
C GLY A 763 5.95 13.50 4.56
N ASP A 764 5.28 14.09 3.57
CA ASP A 764 4.02 13.55 3.02
C ASP A 764 4.20 12.16 2.37
N GLN A 765 5.26 11.96 1.59
CA GLN A 765 5.58 10.64 1.00
C GLN A 765 5.84 9.57 2.06
N TRP A 766 6.66 9.90 3.07
CA TRP A 766 7.00 8.96 4.14
C TRP A 766 5.78 8.59 4.98
N LEU A 767 4.86 9.53 5.19
CA LEU A 767 3.59 9.29 5.85
C LEU A 767 2.71 8.33 5.03
N SER A 768 2.58 8.60 3.73
CA SER A 768 1.78 7.76 2.82
C SER A 768 2.32 6.33 2.74
N ASP A 769 3.63 6.18 2.52
CA ASP A 769 4.28 4.87 2.43
C ASP A 769 4.16 4.08 3.74
N SER A 770 4.31 4.76 4.89
CA SER A 770 4.18 4.12 6.20
C SER A 770 2.73 3.69 6.49
N LEU A 771 1.76 4.55 6.15
CA LEU A 771 0.34 4.28 6.37
C LEU A 771 -0.16 3.12 5.52
N LEU A 772 0.23 3.09 4.26
CA LEU A 772 -0.14 2.02 3.35
C LEU A 772 0.27 0.66 3.91
N VAL A 773 1.53 0.51 4.30
CA VAL A 773 2.04 -0.76 4.82
C VAL A 773 1.40 -1.10 6.17
N TYR A 774 1.12 -0.10 7.01
CA TYR A 774 0.46 -0.30 8.30
C TYR A 774 -0.99 -0.78 8.16
N ILE A 775 -1.77 -0.14 7.27
CA ILE A 775 -3.18 -0.47 7.02
C ILE A 775 -3.27 -1.82 6.28
N GLU A 776 -2.47 -2.00 5.24
CA GLU A 776 -2.44 -3.20 4.39
C GLU A 776 -1.41 -4.24 4.86
N LYS A 777 -1.21 -4.33 6.18
CA LYS A 777 -0.22 -5.22 6.81
C LYS A 777 -0.35 -6.69 6.43
N TYR A 778 -1.55 -7.15 6.08
CA TYR A 778 -1.80 -8.51 5.62
C TYR A 778 -1.27 -8.74 4.20
N VAL A 779 -1.51 -7.79 3.28
CA VAL A 779 -0.95 -7.85 1.93
C VAL A 779 0.57 -7.75 1.99
N PHE A 780 1.08 -6.82 2.78
CA PHE A 780 2.52 -6.64 2.98
C PHE A 780 3.21 -7.89 3.56
N ALA A 781 2.55 -8.59 4.49
CA ALA A 781 3.09 -9.81 5.07
C ALA A 781 3.31 -10.93 4.03
N CYS A 782 2.54 -10.93 2.93
CA CYS A 782 2.69 -11.89 1.84
C CYS A 782 3.83 -11.56 0.86
N ILE A 783 4.44 -10.37 0.96
CA ILE A 783 5.53 -9.94 0.08
C ILE A 783 6.85 -10.42 0.65
N ASP A 784 7.59 -11.18 -0.15
CA ASP A 784 8.88 -11.73 0.21
C ASP A 784 9.96 -10.63 0.30
N ASN A 785 10.97 -10.89 1.14
CA ASN A 785 12.06 -9.94 1.32
C ASN A 785 12.89 -9.75 0.04
N GLU A 786 13.01 -10.77 -0.81
CA GLU A 786 13.81 -10.70 -2.06
C GLU A 786 13.25 -9.66 -3.03
N THR A 787 11.93 -9.66 -3.24
CA THR A 787 11.24 -8.72 -4.09
C THR A 787 11.47 -7.28 -3.63
N VAL A 788 11.38 -7.02 -2.32
CA VAL A 788 11.63 -5.68 -1.75
C VAL A 788 13.10 -5.30 -1.88
N MET A 789 14.03 -6.21 -1.61
CA MET A 789 15.46 -5.97 -1.70
C MET A 789 15.89 -5.66 -3.15
N LEU A 790 15.41 -6.43 -4.13
CA LEU A 790 15.65 -6.19 -5.55
C LEU A 790 15.08 -4.83 -5.98
N ARG A 791 13.87 -4.49 -5.52
CA ARG A 791 13.28 -3.17 -5.78
C ARG A 791 14.17 -2.05 -5.23
N PHE A 792 14.59 -2.18 -3.97
CA PHE A 792 15.45 -1.20 -3.31
C PHE A 792 16.80 -1.00 -4.02
N GLN A 793 17.38 -2.07 -4.61
CA GLN A 793 18.57 -1.96 -5.46
C GLN A 793 18.29 -1.20 -6.76
N ASN A 794 17.16 -1.48 -7.41
CA ASN A 794 16.82 -0.89 -8.71
C ASN A 794 16.41 0.59 -8.62
N MET A 795 16.15 1.13 -7.42
CA MET A 795 15.78 2.53 -7.24
C MET A 795 16.92 3.50 -7.58
N LYS A 796 18.17 3.13 -7.28
CA LYS A 796 19.36 3.95 -7.56
C LYS A 796 20.64 3.11 -7.44
N THR A 797 21.70 3.55 -8.11
CA THR A 797 23.02 2.93 -7.97
C THR A 797 23.53 3.01 -6.54
N ARG A 798 23.84 1.85 -5.96
CA ARG A 798 24.38 1.69 -4.60
C ARG A 798 25.74 0.99 -4.65
N ARG A 799 26.57 1.21 -3.64
CA ARG A 799 27.91 0.60 -3.55
C ARG A 799 27.85 -0.90 -3.27
N GLY A 800 26.91 -1.33 -2.44
CA GLY A 800 26.57 -2.74 -2.29
C GLY A 800 25.61 -3.16 -3.39
N GLN A 801 25.81 -4.35 -3.95
CA GLN A 801 25.00 -4.95 -5.02
C GLN A 801 24.58 -6.36 -4.59
N LEU A 802 23.36 -6.76 -4.93
CA LEU A 802 22.83 -8.10 -4.64
C LEU A 802 23.35 -9.13 -5.64
#